data_AF-A0A7K4IRQ8-F1
#
_entry.id   AF-A0A7K4IRQ8-F1
#
_cell.length_a   1.000
_cell.length_b   1.000
_cell.length_c   1.000
_cell.angle_alpha   90.00
_cell.angle_beta   90.00
_cell.angle_gamma   90.00
#
_symmetry.space_group_name_H-M   'P 1'
#
loop_
_entity.id
_entity.type
_entity.pdbx_description
1 polymer ?
#
loop_
_entity_poly.entity_id
_entity_poly.type
_entity_poly.pdbx_seq_one_letter_code
_entity_poly.pdbx_strand_id
1 'polypeptide(L)'
;MDSLLEMDWTHYHNYTEITTALFTLNDTYPNLVDVFSIGKSAQNADIYCVRLTNEIDTRPKPKVLFVGYHHAREPITAELTLYFVTETAMNYGVNQSITRMLNSTEVYTIVALNVDAFEVVTQNEWQRKNIHPVDEDYDGLLDEDAPDDEDGDGYIEQLLRLDEYGRWVFDQWEGLDDDSDGLLNEDWVGGVDLNRNYGYQWNATCYSGSPDPNDEDYRGAEPFSEAETQVFRDFTLQHNFSYAISFHSGAEVILYPWGHKTTETPDDVAFKAIAGNLSALVNATYEQSGHFYTTSGSWDDWMYGNRSIMALTCEIYMNESAWKYQNGPEPNTMWKGGVYEYFNPDPSNILSAILRWLPALTYTIERTISENQVHDLKIESICPLKATTGTSVGEGYTMGIKLSVTNEGEADEILNASVYANNQLVETKEFTVFSTKTSNVTFTWNTTNWIYGNYSLSAYLEPVWWEEDQSDNFLAEGSVLLSLPGDLTCDKFVNAKDAVPTGAAFGSTPSRPAWNANADINDDKIVNGKDALILGNHFGRRLETTLMYIGGLNDNESIYESAYYGSDGWRGIMYTPASSYYIRRVELIIGQGTGNFTIQVRPDYNGWPSETVLGEVIFEMSSGLSWQGVNFPDSYYLVGGATYWIVFKPVRFSRCSFAEGGVIITSVYDYGEPGWDSKTASYAWMVRFYGDVTTEVPAT
;
A
#
# COMPACT_ATOMS: atom_id res chain seq x y z
N MET A 1 -27.22 33.03 -5.45
CA MET A 1 -27.11 34.06 -6.51
C MET A 1 -27.38 33.28 -7.80
N ASP A 2 -28.57 32.67 -7.89
CA ASP A 2 -28.74 31.35 -8.53
C ASP A 2 -29.75 31.41 -9.67
N SER A 3 -29.38 32.05 -10.79
CA SER A 3 -30.25 32.07 -11.97
C SER A 3 -29.52 32.22 -13.31
N LEU A 4 -28.22 31.92 -13.39
CA LEU A 4 -27.44 32.23 -14.60
C LEU A 4 -27.22 31.05 -15.54
N LEU A 5 -27.39 29.81 -15.10
CA LEU A 5 -27.29 28.63 -15.96
C LEU A 5 -28.42 27.65 -15.62
N GLU A 6 -29.53 27.74 -16.35
CA GLU A 6 -30.56 26.69 -16.37
C GLU A 6 -30.38 25.95 -17.69
N MET A 7 -29.68 24.80 -17.63
CA MET A 7 -29.48 23.95 -18.80
C MET A 7 -30.73 23.11 -19.05
N ASP A 8 -31.10 22.96 -20.31
CA ASP A 8 -32.23 22.14 -20.73
C ASP A 8 -31.77 20.72 -21.06
N TRP A 9 -31.99 19.80 -20.14
CA TRP A 9 -31.66 18.38 -20.29
C TRP A 9 -32.73 17.57 -21.05
N THR A 10 -33.58 18.24 -21.83
CA THR A 10 -34.62 17.61 -22.67
C THR A 10 -34.29 17.63 -24.17
N HIS A 11 -33.05 17.99 -24.54
CA HIS A 11 -32.50 17.87 -25.88
C HIS A 11 -31.00 17.52 -25.82
N TYR A 12 -30.43 17.13 -26.96
CA TYR A 12 -28.98 16.92 -27.12
C TYR A 12 -28.30 18.24 -27.52
N HIS A 13 -27.34 18.68 -26.74
CA HIS A 13 -26.62 19.93 -26.93
C HIS A 13 -25.61 19.80 -28.07
N ASN A 14 -25.61 20.79 -28.97
CA ASN A 14 -24.57 20.89 -30.00
C ASN A 14 -23.27 21.48 -29.44
N TYR A 15 -22.21 21.45 -30.24
CA TYR A 15 -20.90 21.99 -29.86
C TYR A 15 -20.93 23.45 -29.37
N THR A 16 -21.76 24.31 -29.97
CA THR A 16 -21.89 25.72 -29.56
C THR A 16 -22.55 25.85 -28.20
N GLU A 17 -23.60 25.08 -27.94
CA GLU A 17 -24.29 25.06 -26.64
C GLU A 17 -23.38 24.53 -25.53
N ILE A 18 -22.66 23.42 -25.80
CA ILE A 18 -21.67 22.86 -24.88
C ILE A 18 -20.62 23.90 -24.53
N THR A 19 -19.93 24.47 -25.53
CA THR A 19 -18.86 25.44 -25.28
C THR A 19 -19.36 26.71 -24.59
N THR A 20 -20.56 27.19 -24.93
CA THR A 20 -21.20 28.32 -24.24
C THR A 20 -21.43 28.01 -22.76
N ALA A 21 -21.92 26.81 -22.44
CA ALA A 21 -22.13 26.39 -21.06
C ALA A 21 -20.79 26.32 -20.30
N LEU A 22 -19.75 25.73 -20.90
CA LEU A 22 -18.42 25.61 -20.30
C LEU A 22 -17.81 26.98 -19.98
N PHE A 23 -17.80 27.91 -20.94
CA PHE A 23 -17.27 29.25 -20.69
C PHE A 23 -18.09 30.04 -19.67
N THR A 24 -19.41 29.87 -19.66
CA THR A 24 -20.27 30.47 -18.63
C THR A 24 -19.94 29.94 -17.23
N LEU A 25 -19.67 28.64 -17.10
CA LEU A 25 -19.22 28.04 -15.84
C LEU A 25 -17.85 28.58 -15.41
N ASN A 26 -16.90 28.68 -16.33
CA ASN A 26 -15.56 29.24 -16.08
C ASN A 26 -15.64 30.68 -15.55
N ASP A 27 -16.45 31.53 -16.19
CA ASP A 27 -16.63 32.92 -15.79
C ASP A 27 -17.38 33.06 -14.46
N THR A 28 -18.31 32.13 -14.18
CA THR A 28 -19.12 32.15 -12.94
C THR A 28 -18.36 31.59 -11.74
N TYR A 29 -17.53 30.57 -11.94
CA TYR A 29 -16.81 29.84 -10.89
C TYR A 29 -15.29 29.78 -11.13
N PRO A 30 -14.59 30.92 -11.30
CA PRO A 30 -13.18 30.95 -11.74
C PRO A 30 -12.16 30.40 -10.72
N ASN A 31 -12.57 30.14 -9.47
CA ASN A 31 -11.72 29.47 -8.46
C ASN A 31 -11.96 27.95 -8.40
N LEU A 32 -12.85 27.43 -9.25
CA LEU A 32 -13.26 26.03 -9.27
C LEU A 32 -13.15 25.40 -10.66
N VAL A 33 -13.46 26.18 -11.70
CA VAL A 33 -13.58 25.74 -13.09
C VAL A 33 -12.51 26.45 -13.91
N ASP A 34 -11.68 25.67 -14.59
CA ASP A 34 -10.73 26.12 -15.60
C ASP A 34 -11.02 25.41 -16.93
N VAL A 35 -11.42 26.17 -17.94
CA VAL A 35 -11.73 25.67 -19.29
C VAL A 35 -10.62 26.05 -20.25
N PHE A 36 -9.99 25.06 -20.86
CA PHE A 36 -8.90 25.27 -21.81
C PHE A 36 -8.97 24.28 -22.99
N SER A 37 -8.49 24.74 -24.14
CA SER A 37 -8.34 23.89 -25.33
C SER A 37 -7.13 22.97 -25.14
N ILE A 38 -7.31 21.66 -25.37
CA ILE A 38 -6.21 20.69 -25.42
C ILE A 38 -5.57 20.62 -26.81
N GLY A 39 -6.20 21.24 -27.81
CA GLY A 39 -5.74 21.27 -29.18
C GLY A 39 -6.90 21.41 -30.16
N LYS A 40 -6.60 21.18 -31.43
CA LYS A 40 -7.54 21.33 -32.55
C LYS A 40 -7.95 19.98 -33.12
N SER A 41 -9.21 19.89 -33.54
CA SER A 41 -9.74 18.78 -34.35
C SER A 41 -9.27 18.87 -35.81
N ALA A 42 -9.65 17.88 -36.63
CA ALA A 42 -9.34 17.84 -38.07
C ALA A 42 -9.91 19.07 -38.82
N GLN A 43 -11.11 19.54 -38.47
CA GLN A 43 -11.72 20.76 -39.01
C GLN A 43 -11.35 22.04 -38.23
N ASN A 44 -10.31 21.99 -37.39
CA ASN A 44 -9.75 23.14 -36.68
C ASN A 44 -10.69 23.77 -35.61
N ALA A 45 -11.66 22.99 -35.12
CA ALA A 45 -12.41 23.32 -33.91
C ALA A 45 -11.56 23.04 -32.64
N ASP A 46 -11.83 23.76 -31.55
CA ASP A 46 -11.13 23.54 -30.29
C ASP A 46 -11.72 22.34 -29.53
N ILE A 47 -10.86 21.45 -29.06
CA ILE A 47 -11.28 20.37 -28.16
C ILE A 47 -11.05 20.86 -26.73
N TYR A 48 -12.13 21.03 -25.97
CA TYR A 48 -12.06 21.61 -24.63
C TYR A 48 -11.98 20.53 -23.54
N CYS A 49 -11.05 20.75 -22.61
CA CYS A 49 -11.03 20.08 -21.32
C CYS A 49 -11.43 21.07 -20.22
N VAL A 50 -12.19 20.57 -19.26
CA VAL A 50 -12.54 21.28 -18.02
C VAL A 50 -11.75 20.68 -16.88
N ARG A 51 -10.98 21.49 -16.16
CA ARG A 51 -10.38 21.12 -14.87
C ARG A 51 -11.24 21.67 -13.74
N LEU A 52 -11.73 20.77 -12.90
CA LEU A 52 -12.52 21.07 -11.71
C LEU A 52 -11.67 20.80 -10.46
N THR A 53 -11.37 21.83 -9.69
CA THR A 53 -10.68 21.72 -8.40
C THR A 53 -10.83 22.99 -7.58
N ASN A 54 -10.81 22.89 -6.26
CA ASN A 54 -10.72 24.08 -5.42
C ASN A 54 -9.32 24.70 -5.46
N GLU A 55 -9.14 25.75 -6.26
CA GLU A 55 -7.86 26.47 -6.44
C GLU A 55 -7.37 27.19 -5.17
N ILE A 56 -8.25 27.38 -4.18
CA ILE A 56 -7.85 27.96 -2.88
C ILE A 56 -6.96 26.97 -2.11
N ASP A 57 -7.20 25.67 -2.26
CA ASP A 57 -6.36 24.62 -1.69
C ASP A 57 -5.23 24.27 -2.66
N THR A 58 -4.02 24.73 -2.30
CA THR A 58 -2.80 24.64 -3.13
C THR A 58 -1.98 23.38 -2.89
N ARG A 59 -2.45 22.46 -2.04
CA ARG A 59 -1.78 21.16 -1.84
C ARG A 59 -1.77 20.37 -3.15
N PRO A 60 -0.75 19.53 -3.41
CA PRO A 60 -0.80 18.58 -4.50
C PRO A 60 -2.03 17.67 -4.35
N LYS A 61 -2.78 17.49 -5.43
CA LYS A 61 -3.98 16.64 -5.45
C LYS A 61 -3.85 15.58 -6.53
N PRO A 62 -4.31 14.35 -6.28
CA PRO A 62 -4.37 13.31 -7.31
C PRO A 62 -5.35 13.71 -8.42
N LYS A 63 -5.12 13.16 -9.62
CA LYS A 63 -5.83 13.55 -10.85
C LYS A 63 -6.63 12.40 -11.42
N VAL A 64 -7.83 12.68 -11.94
CA VAL A 64 -8.68 11.73 -12.65
C VAL A 64 -9.15 12.35 -13.97
N LEU A 65 -9.33 11.52 -15.01
CA LEU A 65 -9.76 11.94 -16.34
C LEU A 65 -11.10 11.29 -16.73
N PHE A 66 -12.01 12.08 -17.27
CA PHE A 66 -13.24 11.63 -17.91
C PHE A 66 -13.32 12.11 -19.36
N VAL A 67 -13.81 11.26 -20.25
CA VAL A 67 -13.91 11.56 -21.69
C VAL A 67 -15.30 11.19 -22.19
N GLY A 68 -15.96 12.13 -22.85
CA GLY A 68 -17.20 11.90 -23.58
C GLY A 68 -16.99 12.00 -25.09
N TYR A 69 -17.93 11.44 -25.84
CA TYR A 69 -18.08 11.63 -27.28
C TYR A 69 -16.85 11.24 -28.10
N HIS A 70 -16.37 10.01 -27.93
CA HIS A 70 -15.36 9.43 -28.80
C HIS A 70 -15.93 9.05 -30.18
N HIS A 71 -17.15 8.51 -30.23
CA HIS A 71 -17.85 8.20 -31.48
C HIS A 71 -19.02 9.16 -31.70
N ALA A 72 -19.24 9.54 -32.94
CA ALA A 72 -20.18 10.59 -33.32
C ALA A 72 -21.65 10.24 -33.00
N ARG A 73 -22.09 9.00 -33.26
CA ARG A 73 -23.45 8.52 -32.95
C ARG A 73 -23.77 8.30 -31.47
N GLU A 74 -22.88 8.69 -30.55
CA GLU A 74 -23.04 8.44 -29.10
C GLU A 74 -23.19 9.76 -28.27
N PRO A 75 -24.02 10.75 -28.67
CA PRO A 75 -24.12 12.05 -28.00
C PRO A 75 -24.56 11.97 -26.53
N ILE A 76 -25.25 10.90 -26.11
CA ILE A 76 -25.58 10.68 -24.69
C ILE A 76 -24.35 10.70 -23.76
N THR A 77 -23.17 10.38 -24.28
CA THR A 77 -21.91 10.40 -23.52
C THR A 77 -21.37 11.82 -23.30
N ALA A 78 -21.60 12.72 -24.27
CA ALA A 78 -21.30 14.14 -24.12
C ALA A 78 -22.24 14.79 -23.07
N GLU A 79 -23.52 14.42 -23.10
CA GLU A 79 -24.51 14.87 -22.11
C GLU A 79 -24.14 14.47 -20.68
N LEU A 80 -23.70 13.22 -20.47
CA LEU A 80 -23.26 12.75 -19.15
C LEU A 80 -22.10 13.59 -18.59
N THR A 81 -21.08 13.83 -19.41
CA THR A 81 -19.88 14.56 -18.98
C THR A 81 -20.18 16.06 -18.79
N LEU A 82 -21.00 16.65 -19.65
CA LEU A 82 -21.49 18.03 -19.50
C LEU A 82 -22.31 18.20 -18.22
N TYR A 83 -23.27 17.30 -17.96
CA TYR A 83 -24.07 17.31 -16.73
C TYR A 83 -23.19 17.22 -15.50
N PHE A 84 -22.23 16.30 -15.49
CA PHE A 84 -21.31 16.15 -14.37
C PHE A 84 -20.54 17.44 -14.09
N VAL A 85 -19.99 18.09 -15.13
CA VAL A 85 -19.25 19.35 -14.98
C VAL A 85 -20.14 20.46 -14.40
N THR A 86 -21.34 20.62 -14.97
CA THR A 86 -22.31 21.64 -14.54
C THR A 86 -22.75 21.42 -13.09
N GLU A 87 -23.19 20.20 -12.75
CA GLU A 87 -23.68 19.85 -11.42
C GLU A 87 -22.59 19.98 -10.35
N THR A 88 -21.36 19.55 -10.68
CA THR A 88 -20.21 19.62 -9.78
C THR A 88 -19.80 21.06 -9.48
N ALA A 89 -19.77 21.94 -10.48
CA ALA A 89 -19.45 23.35 -10.29
C ALA A 89 -20.54 24.07 -9.48
N MET A 90 -21.82 23.88 -9.83
CA MET A 90 -22.95 24.59 -9.23
C MET A 90 -23.22 24.18 -7.77
N ASN A 91 -22.85 22.97 -7.37
CA ASN A 91 -23.13 22.45 -6.04
C ASN A 91 -21.92 22.42 -5.09
N TYR A 92 -20.77 22.97 -5.50
CA TYR A 92 -19.64 23.15 -4.59
C TYR A 92 -19.99 24.10 -3.43
N GLY A 93 -19.69 23.70 -2.20
CA GLY A 93 -20.06 24.42 -0.98
C GLY A 93 -21.51 24.18 -0.51
N VAL A 94 -22.34 23.53 -1.32
CA VAL A 94 -23.72 23.13 -0.98
C VAL A 94 -23.78 21.63 -0.69
N ASN A 95 -23.26 20.82 -1.62
CA ASN A 95 -23.17 19.37 -1.47
C ASN A 95 -21.80 19.00 -0.86
N GLN A 96 -21.83 18.32 0.29
CA GLN A 96 -20.62 17.97 1.05
C GLN A 96 -19.71 16.99 0.28
N SER A 97 -20.28 16.04 -0.46
CA SER A 97 -19.51 15.09 -1.27
C SER A 97 -18.79 15.82 -2.41
N ILE A 98 -19.48 16.68 -3.15
CA ILE A 98 -18.87 17.52 -4.20
C ILE A 98 -17.78 18.43 -3.64
N THR A 99 -18.04 19.05 -2.48
CA THR A 99 -17.06 19.89 -1.80
C THR A 99 -15.81 19.11 -1.43
N ARG A 100 -15.97 17.89 -0.89
CA ARG A 100 -14.85 16.99 -0.57
C ARG A 100 -14.07 16.61 -1.83
N MET A 101 -14.77 16.23 -2.90
CA MET A 101 -14.16 15.84 -4.17
C MET A 101 -13.23 16.93 -4.69
N LEU A 102 -13.71 18.18 -4.82
CA LEU A 102 -12.91 19.28 -5.39
C LEU A 102 -11.83 19.81 -4.42
N ASN A 103 -12.00 19.63 -3.11
CA ASN A 103 -10.94 19.93 -2.15
C ASN A 103 -9.77 18.94 -2.23
N SER A 104 -10.04 17.69 -2.63
CA SER A 104 -9.09 16.59 -2.49
C SER A 104 -8.59 16.03 -3.82
N THR A 105 -9.12 16.48 -4.96
CA THR A 105 -8.73 16.01 -6.30
C THR A 105 -8.67 17.13 -7.33
N GLU A 106 -7.99 16.86 -8.45
CA GLU A 106 -8.23 17.57 -9.71
C GLU A 106 -8.97 16.64 -10.67
N VAL A 107 -10.17 17.05 -11.08
CA VAL A 107 -10.99 16.29 -12.03
C VAL A 107 -10.88 16.94 -13.40
N TYR A 108 -10.40 16.20 -14.39
CA TYR A 108 -10.31 16.65 -15.78
C TYR A 108 -11.39 15.97 -16.59
N THR A 109 -12.16 16.74 -17.34
CA THR A 109 -13.24 16.22 -18.19
C THR A 109 -13.12 16.80 -19.60
N ILE A 110 -12.86 15.94 -20.57
CA ILE A 110 -13.02 16.25 -22.00
C ILE A 110 -14.48 15.94 -22.33
N VAL A 111 -15.31 16.97 -22.47
CA VAL A 111 -16.77 16.79 -22.64
C VAL A 111 -17.08 16.10 -23.96
N ALA A 112 -16.37 16.49 -25.02
CA ALA A 112 -16.48 15.86 -26.32
C ALA A 112 -15.11 15.82 -26.99
N LEU A 113 -14.67 14.63 -27.41
CA LEU A 113 -13.43 14.47 -28.16
C LEU A 113 -13.67 14.66 -29.67
N ASN A 114 -14.69 14.02 -30.23
CA ASN A 114 -15.04 14.05 -31.65
C ASN A 114 -15.92 15.28 -31.98
N VAL A 115 -15.38 16.48 -31.77
CA VAL A 115 -16.15 17.74 -31.82
C VAL A 115 -16.66 18.11 -33.22
N ASP A 116 -16.03 17.60 -34.29
CA ASP A 116 -16.42 17.92 -35.67
C ASP A 116 -17.69 17.20 -36.11
N ALA A 117 -18.04 16.09 -35.44
CA ALA A 117 -19.12 15.22 -35.88
C ALA A 117 -20.52 15.59 -35.35
N PHE A 118 -20.64 16.61 -34.48
CA PHE A 118 -21.93 17.02 -33.90
C PHE A 118 -22.96 17.45 -34.95
N GLU A 119 -22.54 18.09 -36.05
CA GLU A 119 -23.46 18.47 -37.13
C GLU A 119 -23.76 17.27 -38.03
N VAL A 120 -22.72 16.49 -38.38
CA VAL A 120 -22.83 15.34 -39.27
C VAL A 120 -23.75 14.27 -38.71
N VAL A 121 -23.70 13.97 -37.40
CA VAL A 121 -24.56 12.95 -36.79
C VAL A 121 -26.06 13.30 -36.86
N THR A 122 -26.40 14.58 -36.96
CA THR A 122 -27.81 15.01 -37.11
C THR A 122 -28.35 14.81 -38.52
N GLN A 123 -27.45 14.64 -39.50
CA GLN A 123 -27.76 14.36 -40.89
C GLN A 123 -27.61 12.86 -41.18
N ASN A 124 -26.64 12.22 -40.53
CA ASN A 124 -26.34 10.80 -40.67
C ASN A 124 -26.22 10.13 -39.29
N GLU A 125 -27.30 9.46 -38.87
CA GLU A 125 -27.36 8.77 -37.57
C GLU A 125 -26.39 7.58 -37.44
N TRP A 126 -25.80 7.12 -38.54
CA TRP A 126 -24.83 6.04 -38.55
C TRP A 126 -23.40 6.52 -38.36
N GLN A 127 -23.12 7.81 -38.52
CA GLN A 127 -21.77 8.37 -38.42
C GLN A 127 -21.12 7.96 -37.10
N ARG A 128 -19.99 7.28 -37.17
CA ARG A 128 -19.22 6.81 -36.02
C ARG A 128 -17.86 7.49 -35.90
N LYS A 129 -17.15 7.56 -37.02
CA LYS A 129 -15.76 8.02 -37.15
C LYS A 129 -15.64 9.53 -36.88
N ASN A 130 -14.42 10.06 -36.81
CA ASN A 130 -14.21 11.51 -36.87
C ASN A 130 -14.54 12.05 -38.26
N ILE A 131 -14.43 13.36 -38.46
CA ILE A 131 -14.65 13.97 -39.77
C ILE A 131 -13.29 14.29 -40.41
N HIS A 132 -12.82 13.37 -41.25
CA HIS A 132 -11.62 13.56 -42.05
C HIS A 132 -11.94 13.13 -43.48
N PRO A 133 -12.01 14.06 -44.45
CA PRO A 133 -12.31 13.74 -45.84
C PRO A 133 -11.39 12.67 -46.39
N VAL A 134 -11.97 11.65 -47.00
CA VAL A 134 -11.26 10.58 -47.70
C VAL A 134 -11.89 10.45 -49.10
N ASP A 135 -11.18 9.79 -50.01
CA ASP A 135 -11.65 9.40 -51.34
C ASP A 135 -11.93 7.90 -51.23
N GLU A 136 -13.13 7.55 -50.78
CA GLU A 136 -13.57 6.20 -50.37
C GLU A 136 -13.63 5.22 -51.57
N ASP A 137 -13.99 5.70 -52.75
CA ASP A 137 -14.22 4.89 -53.95
C ASP A 137 -13.08 5.00 -55.01
N TYR A 138 -12.12 5.90 -54.79
CA TYR A 138 -10.94 6.19 -55.62
C TYR A 138 -11.25 6.83 -56.97
N ASP A 139 -12.35 7.57 -57.09
CA ASP A 139 -12.70 8.30 -58.30
C ASP A 139 -11.94 9.66 -58.43
N GLY A 140 -11.30 10.10 -57.35
CA GLY A 140 -10.49 11.31 -57.27
C GLY A 140 -11.22 12.55 -56.75
N LEU A 141 -12.46 12.38 -56.28
CA LEU A 141 -13.31 13.34 -55.61
C LEU A 141 -13.34 13.01 -54.10
N LEU A 142 -13.80 13.93 -53.24
CA LEU A 142 -13.78 13.74 -51.76
C LEU A 142 -15.17 13.95 -51.19
N ASP A 143 -15.72 12.93 -50.53
CA ASP A 143 -17.03 12.96 -49.86
C ASP A 143 -18.15 13.58 -50.75
N GLU A 144 -18.23 13.23 -52.05
CA GLU A 144 -19.06 13.96 -53.03
C GLU A 144 -20.53 13.51 -53.12
N ASP A 145 -20.88 12.29 -52.67
CA ASP A 145 -22.24 11.70 -52.63
C ASP A 145 -22.74 11.49 -51.18
N ALA A 146 -22.91 12.61 -50.47
CA ALA A 146 -23.28 12.63 -49.06
C ALA A 146 -24.76 12.25 -48.83
N PRO A 147 -25.13 11.71 -47.65
CA PRO A 147 -26.45 11.12 -47.49
C PRO A 147 -27.65 12.07 -47.67
N ASP A 148 -28.47 11.84 -48.69
CA ASP A 148 -29.79 12.43 -48.90
C ASP A 148 -30.94 11.69 -48.19
N ASP A 149 -31.78 12.42 -47.44
CA ASP A 149 -33.06 11.96 -46.88
C ASP A 149 -34.13 11.94 -48.00
N GLU A 150 -34.30 10.79 -48.66
CA GLU A 150 -35.17 10.62 -49.82
C GLU A 150 -36.66 10.83 -49.47
N ASP A 151 -37.09 10.40 -48.28
CA ASP A 151 -38.51 10.39 -47.90
C ASP A 151 -38.94 11.57 -47.00
N GLY A 152 -37.98 12.36 -46.51
CA GLY A 152 -38.17 13.59 -45.77
C GLY A 152 -38.56 13.38 -44.30
N ASP A 153 -38.31 12.20 -43.75
CA ASP A 153 -38.63 11.86 -42.36
C ASP A 153 -37.54 12.28 -41.35
N GLY A 154 -36.40 12.75 -41.86
CA GLY A 154 -35.26 13.26 -41.11
C GLY A 154 -34.22 12.20 -40.75
N TYR A 155 -34.29 10.98 -41.28
CA TYR A 155 -33.34 9.90 -41.03
C TYR A 155 -32.74 9.37 -42.35
N ILE A 156 -31.61 8.67 -42.24
CA ILE A 156 -30.97 7.94 -43.35
C ILE A 156 -31.00 6.46 -43.01
N GLU A 157 -31.90 5.71 -43.65
CA GLU A 157 -32.14 4.29 -43.34
C GLU A 157 -31.37 3.33 -44.28
N GLN A 158 -31.15 2.09 -43.84
CA GLN A 158 -30.58 1.03 -44.68
C GLN A 158 -31.66 0.34 -45.49
N LEU A 159 -31.51 0.22 -46.81
CA LEU A 159 -32.33 -0.68 -47.61
C LEU A 159 -31.73 -2.09 -47.60
N LEU A 160 -32.53 -3.06 -47.16
CA LEU A 160 -32.18 -4.46 -47.21
C LEU A 160 -32.98 -5.16 -48.31
N ARG A 161 -32.33 -6.07 -49.05
CA ARG A 161 -32.96 -6.92 -50.07
C ARG A 161 -32.96 -8.38 -49.64
N LEU A 162 -34.04 -9.10 -49.92
CA LEU A 162 -34.09 -10.54 -49.71
C LEU A 162 -33.31 -11.26 -50.82
N ASP A 163 -32.24 -11.96 -50.45
CA ASP A 163 -31.43 -12.75 -51.38
C ASP A 163 -32.12 -14.06 -51.81
N GLU A 164 -31.51 -14.77 -52.75
CA GLU A 164 -32.03 -16.05 -53.28
C GLU A 164 -32.12 -17.18 -52.22
N TYR A 165 -31.47 -17.01 -51.07
CA TYR A 165 -31.49 -17.92 -49.94
C TYR A 165 -32.49 -17.52 -48.84
N GLY A 166 -33.24 -16.44 -49.06
CA GLY A 166 -34.22 -15.91 -48.11
C GLY A 166 -33.59 -15.13 -46.94
N ARG A 167 -32.40 -14.56 -47.13
CA ARG A 167 -31.70 -13.72 -46.14
C ARG A 167 -31.81 -12.26 -46.56
N TRP A 168 -32.08 -11.38 -45.59
CA TRP A 168 -31.97 -9.94 -45.80
C TRP A 168 -30.50 -9.56 -45.84
N VAL A 169 -30.05 -9.01 -46.97
CA VAL A 169 -28.69 -8.49 -47.18
C VAL A 169 -28.77 -6.99 -47.44
N PHE A 170 -27.73 -6.26 -47.09
CA PHE A 170 -27.61 -4.85 -47.45
C PHE A 170 -27.72 -4.70 -48.98
N ASP A 171 -28.54 -3.74 -49.41
CA ASP A 171 -28.75 -3.42 -50.83
C ASP A 171 -28.12 -2.06 -51.15
N GLN A 172 -28.52 -1.03 -50.41
CA GLN A 172 -28.09 0.36 -50.59
C GLN A 172 -28.48 1.19 -49.35
N TRP A 173 -27.95 2.41 -49.25
CA TRP A 173 -28.46 3.43 -48.35
C TRP A 173 -29.67 4.14 -48.98
N GLU A 174 -30.55 4.70 -48.13
CA GLU A 174 -31.56 5.68 -48.57
C GLU A 174 -30.86 6.88 -49.17
N GLY A 175 -31.26 7.36 -50.37
CA GLY A 175 -30.55 8.45 -51.06
C GLY A 175 -30.71 8.59 -52.57
N LEU A 176 -30.00 9.57 -53.15
CA LEU A 176 -29.85 9.81 -54.58
C LEU A 176 -28.43 9.43 -55.05
N ASP A 177 -28.23 9.43 -56.38
CA ASP A 177 -26.94 9.22 -57.07
C ASP A 177 -26.62 10.60 -57.65
N ASP A 178 -25.98 11.45 -56.83
CA ASP A 178 -25.86 12.87 -57.13
C ASP A 178 -24.71 13.21 -58.11
N ASP A 179 -23.75 12.30 -58.26
CA ASP A 179 -22.59 12.38 -59.15
C ASP A 179 -22.72 11.53 -60.43
N SER A 180 -23.76 10.67 -60.50
CA SER A 180 -24.11 9.80 -61.64
C SER A 180 -23.12 8.68 -61.92
N ASP A 181 -22.42 8.18 -60.90
CA ASP A 181 -21.49 7.04 -61.01
C ASP A 181 -22.23 5.67 -61.02
N GLY A 182 -23.50 5.67 -60.59
CA GLY A 182 -24.39 4.52 -60.54
C GLY A 182 -24.56 3.89 -59.15
N LEU A 183 -24.03 4.51 -58.11
CA LEU A 183 -24.13 4.16 -56.70
C LEU A 183 -24.98 5.24 -55.98
N LEU A 184 -25.56 4.91 -54.82
CA LEU A 184 -26.51 5.79 -54.11
C LEU A 184 -25.99 6.06 -52.70
N ASN A 185 -25.75 7.32 -52.36
CA ASN A 185 -25.16 7.77 -51.10
C ASN A 185 -23.93 6.91 -50.70
N GLU A 186 -22.98 6.73 -51.62
CA GLU A 186 -21.80 5.86 -51.41
C GLU A 186 -20.63 6.59 -50.73
N ASP A 187 -20.56 7.92 -50.81
CA ASP A 187 -19.45 8.72 -50.28
C ASP A 187 -19.83 9.47 -49.01
N TRP A 188 -19.88 8.70 -47.93
CA TRP A 188 -20.16 9.23 -46.60
C TRP A 188 -19.03 10.14 -46.15
N VAL A 189 -19.34 11.13 -45.32
CA VAL A 189 -18.30 11.92 -44.66
C VAL A 189 -17.33 10.99 -43.93
N GLY A 190 -16.15 10.83 -44.54
CA GLY A 190 -15.19 9.80 -44.20
C GLY A 190 -14.54 9.98 -42.84
N GLY A 191 -13.51 9.18 -42.59
CA GLY A 191 -12.63 9.39 -41.43
C GLY A 191 -12.14 8.10 -40.80
N VAL A 192 -11.71 8.21 -39.54
CA VAL A 192 -11.06 7.16 -38.76
C VAL A 192 -11.84 6.91 -37.47
N ASP A 193 -11.96 5.64 -37.07
CA ASP A 193 -12.44 5.28 -35.74
C ASP A 193 -11.39 5.70 -34.71
N LEU A 194 -11.66 6.79 -33.99
CA LEU A 194 -10.76 7.32 -32.97
C LEU A 194 -10.37 6.26 -31.94
N ASN A 195 -11.28 5.33 -31.60
CA ASN A 195 -11.02 4.25 -30.64
C ASN A 195 -10.39 2.99 -31.29
N ARG A 196 -9.80 3.14 -32.48
CA ARG A 196 -8.86 2.20 -33.11
C ARG A 196 -7.52 2.85 -33.44
N ASN A 197 -7.40 4.16 -33.24
CA ASN A 197 -6.26 4.95 -33.69
C ASN A 197 -5.16 5.12 -32.63
N TYR A 198 -5.26 4.48 -31.46
CA TYR A 198 -4.26 4.61 -30.40
C TYR A 198 -3.03 3.71 -30.59
N GLY A 199 -1.87 4.17 -30.14
CA GLY A 199 -0.56 3.55 -30.44
C GLY A 199 -0.19 2.29 -29.67
N TYR A 200 -1.09 1.68 -28.88
CA TYR A 200 -0.82 0.41 -28.20
C TYR A 200 -1.50 -0.73 -28.95
N GLN A 201 -0.71 -1.68 -29.43
CA GLN A 201 -1.22 -2.83 -30.20
C GLN A 201 -2.10 -2.40 -31.38
N TRP A 202 -1.76 -1.27 -31.99
CA TRP A 202 -2.52 -0.61 -33.06
C TRP A 202 -2.81 -1.49 -34.27
N ASN A 203 -1.86 -2.35 -34.66
CA ASN A 203 -2.00 -3.30 -35.76
C ASN A 203 -1.97 -4.76 -35.26
N ALA A 204 -2.56 -5.01 -34.09
CA ALA A 204 -2.75 -6.37 -33.62
C ALA A 204 -3.75 -7.12 -34.51
N THR A 205 -3.60 -8.44 -34.60
CA THR A 205 -4.57 -9.29 -35.30
C THR A 205 -5.80 -9.48 -34.41
N CYS A 206 -6.75 -8.58 -34.56
CA CYS A 206 -7.98 -8.50 -33.78
C CYS A 206 -9.21 -8.66 -34.69
N TYR A 207 -10.38 -8.83 -34.06
CA TYR A 207 -11.66 -8.84 -34.78
C TYR A 207 -12.00 -7.45 -35.34
N SER A 208 -11.62 -6.39 -34.62
CA SER A 208 -11.91 -5.00 -34.99
C SER A 208 -10.66 -4.13 -35.01
N GLY A 209 -10.62 -3.17 -35.94
CA GLY A 209 -9.47 -2.31 -36.27
C GLY A 209 -8.97 -2.54 -37.69
N SER A 210 -9.85 -2.33 -38.66
CA SER A 210 -9.59 -2.60 -40.07
C SER A 210 -8.53 -1.66 -40.67
N PRO A 211 -7.69 -2.14 -41.62
CA PRO A 211 -6.87 -1.28 -42.46
C PRO A 211 -7.62 -0.65 -43.65
N ASP A 212 -8.87 -1.03 -43.89
CA ASP A 212 -9.68 -0.54 -45.00
C ASP A 212 -10.39 0.78 -44.63
N PRO A 213 -10.17 1.90 -45.34
CA PRO A 213 -10.82 3.18 -45.06
C PRO A 213 -12.35 3.13 -45.05
N ASN A 214 -12.93 2.19 -45.79
CA ASN A 214 -14.38 2.07 -45.98
C ASN A 214 -15.06 1.34 -44.81
N ASP A 215 -14.28 0.72 -43.92
CA ASP A 215 -14.81 0.05 -42.73
C ASP A 215 -15.10 1.05 -41.59
N GLU A 216 -16.21 0.84 -40.89
CA GLU A 216 -16.64 1.60 -39.70
C GLU A 216 -15.59 1.63 -38.57
N ASP A 217 -14.72 0.61 -38.52
CA ASP A 217 -13.65 0.48 -37.54
C ASP A 217 -12.26 0.69 -38.15
N TYR A 218 -12.19 1.44 -39.25
CA TYR A 218 -10.93 1.86 -39.86
C TYR A 218 -10.02 2.51 -38.83
N ARG A 219 -8.83 1.93 -38.65
CA ARG A 219 -7.88 2.33 -37.60
C ARG A 219 -6.99 3.52 -37.97
N GLY A 220 -7.13 4.06 -39.17
CA GLY A 220 -6.26 5.09 -39.73
C GLY A 220 -5.03 4.53 -40.45
N ALA A 221 -4.25 5.41 -41.06
CA ALA A 221 -3.05 5.04 -41.82
C ALA A 221 -1.86 4.68 -40.91
N GLU A 222 -1.80 5.26 -39.72
CA GLU A 222 -0.78 5.03 -38.70
C GLU A 222 -1.33 5.34 -37.30
N PRO A 223 -0.72 4.85 -36.20
CA PRO A 223 -1.20 5.18 -34.86
C PRO A 223 -1.10 6.68 -34.60
N PHE A 224 -2.15 7.26 -34.04
CA PHE A 224 -2.32 8.69 -33.85
C PHE A 224 -2.25 9.48 -35.16
N SER A 225 -2.85 8.97 -36.24
CA SER A 225 -3.00 9.73 -37.49
C SER A 225 -3.96 10.92 -37.31
N GLU A 226 -4.94 10.80 -36.41
CA GLU A 226 -5.99 11.80 -36.25
C GLU A 226 -5.60 12.95 -35.32
N ALA A 227 -6.05 14.17 -35.65
CA ALA A 227 -5.77 15.34 -34.85
C ALA A 227 -6.33 15.19 -33.42
N GLU A 228 -7.54 14.63 -33.29
CA GLU A 228 -8.22 14.38 -32.01
C GLU A 228 -7.39 13.44 -31.11
N THR A 229 -6.92 12.32 -31.66
CA THR A 229 -6.13 11.35 -30.86
C THR A 229 -4.72 11.86 -30.59
N GLN A 230 -4.13 12.67 -31.48
CA GLN A 230 -2.85 13.34 -31.23
C GLN A 230 -2.92 14.33 -30.07
N VAL A 231 -3.94 15.18 -30.04
CA VAL A 231 -4.08 16.18 -28.96
C VAL A 231 -4.46 15.51 -27.65
N PHE A 232 -5.29 14.45 -27.68
CA PHE A 232 -5.56 13.63 -26.51
C PHE A 232 -4.28 12.98 -25.97
N ARG A 233 -3.46 12.38 -26.84
CA ARG A 233 -2.16 11.81 -26.48
C ARG A 233 -1.28 12.87 -25.82
N ASP A 234 -1.10 14.00 -26.47
CA ASP A 234 -0.17 15.03 -25.99
C ASP A 234 -0.63 15.65 -24.67
N PHE A 235 -1.94 15.82 -24.48
CA PHE A 235 -2.54 16.22 -23.21
C PHE A 235 -2.30 15.17 -22.14
N THR A 236 -2.69 13.92 -22.37
CA THR A 236 -2.52 12.85 -21.38
C THR A 236 -1.05 12.62 -21.03
N LEU A 237 -0.11 12.80 -21.97
CA LEU A 237 1.33 12.74 -21.74
C LEU A 237 1.84 13.74 -20.71
N GLN A 238 1.18 14.90 -20.58
CA GLN A 238 1.54 15.98 -19.66
C GLN A 238 0.97 15.81 -18.25
N HIS A 239 0.11 14.81 -18.03
CA HIS A 239 -0.60 14.59 -16.77
C HIS A 239 -0.38 13.18 -16.21
N ASN A 240 -0.30 13.07 -14.88
CA ASN A 240 -0.23 11.81 -14.16
C ASN A 240 -1.61 11.53 -13.54
N PHE A 241 -2.50 10.93 -14.32
CA PHE A 241 -3.82 10.50 -13.83
C PHE A 241 -3.72 9.17 -13.08
N SER A 242 -4.46 9.00 -11.99
CA SER A 242 -4.60 7.71 -11.32
C SER A 242 -5.59 6.81 -12.07
N TYR A 243 -6.69 7.40 -12.52
CA TYR A 243 -7.81 6.74 -13.19
C TYR A 243 -8.27 7.53 -14.41
N ALA A 244 -8.81 6.82 -15.40
CA ALA A 244 -9.48 7.41 -16.54
C ALA A 244 -10.73 6.62 -16.94
N ILE A 245 -11.80 7.29 -17.37
CA ILE A 245 -12.97 6.64 -17.97
C ILE A 245 -13.36 7.35 -19.27
N SER A 246 -13.59 6.56 -20.32
CA SER A 246 -14.25 7.00 -21.55
C SER A 246 -15.65 6.42 -21.58
N PHE A 247 -16.62 7.28 -21.86
CA PHE A 247 -18.01 6.89 -21.99
C PHE A 247 -18.37 6.66 -23.46
N HIS A 248 -19.08 5.57 -23.70
CA HIS A 248 -19.56 5.10 -25.00
C HIS A 248 -21.04 4.69 -24.89
N SER A 249 -21.70 4.41 -26.01
CA SER A 249 -23.02 3.77 -26.01
C SER A 249 -23.16 2.76 -27.15
N GLY A 250 -24.27 2.02 -27.15
CA GLY A 250 -24.50 0.85 -28.01
C GLY A 250 -24.40 -0.47 -27.27
N ALA A 251 -24.04 -0.43 -25.98
CA ALA A 251 -24.14 -1.54 -25.04
C ALA A 251 -24.42 -1.01 -23.60
N GLU A 252 -24.61 -1.93 -22.65
CA GLU A 252 -24.67 -1.60 -21.20
C GLU A 252 -23.66 -2.46 -20.42
N VAL A 253 -22.39 -2.09 -20.53
CA VAL A 253 -21.25 -2.86 -20.00
C VAL A 253 -20.09 -1.95 -19.59
N ILE A 254 -19.39 -2.35 -18.53
CA ILE A 254 -18.13 -1.76 -18.10
C ILE A 254 -16.99 -2.66 -18.59
N LEU A 255 -16.14 -2.12 -19.43
CA LEU A 255 -15.03 -2.81 -20.05
C LEU A 255 -13.70 -2.32 -19.48
N TYR A 256 -12.74 -3.24 -19.37
CA TYR A 256 -11.38 -2.94 -18.93
C TYR A 256 -10.34 -3.68 -19.77
N PRO A 257 -9.10 -3.18 -19.88
CA PRO A 257 -8.04 -3.81 -20.64
C PRO A 257 -7.79 -5.29 -20.28
N TRP A 258 -7.28 -6.12 -21.18
CA TRP A 258 -6.92 -5.79 -22.57
C TRP A 258 -8.10 -5.92 -23.55
N GLY A 259 -8.17 -5.05 -24.54
CA GLY A 259 -9.00 -5.14 -25.74
C GLY A 259 -8.37 -6.00 -26.84
N HIS A 260 -7.07 -5.87 -27.10
CA HIS A 260 -6.42 -6.59 -28.19
C HIS A 260 -6.29 -8.11 -27.99
N LYS A 261 -6.56 -8.61 -26.79
CA LYS A 261 -6.45 -10.03 -26.44
C LYS A 261 -7.26 -10.36 -25.18
N THR A 262 -7.47 -11.66 -24.96
CA THR A 262 -8.24 -12.20 -23.82
C THR A 262 -7.39 -12.67 -22.64
N THR A 263 -6.06 -12.56 -22.71
CA THR A 263 -5.23 -12.86 -21.54
C THR A 263 -5.35 -11.72 -20.54
N GLU A 264 -5.37 -12.04 -19.25
CA GLU A 264 -5.48 -11.08 -18.16
C GLU A 264 -4.35 -10.02 -18.17
N THR A 265 -4.65 -8.83 -17.65
CA THR A 265 -3.65 -7.80 -17.36
C THR A 265 -2.84 -8.14 -16.11
N PRO A 266 -1.64 -7.55 -15.91
CA PRO A 266 -0.93 -7.66 -14.64
C PRO A 266 -1.76 -7.23 -13.42
N ASP A 267 -2.64 -6.25 -13.59
CA ASP A 267 -3.49 -5.69 -12.53
C ASP A 267 -4.96 -6.15 -12.63
N ASP A 268 -5.22 -7.31 -13.24
CA ASP A 268 -6.56 -7.81 -13.53
C ASP A 268 -7.44 -7.95 -12.28
N VAL A 269 -6.86 -8.35 -11.14
CA VAL A 269 -7.56 -8.41 -9.85
C VAL A 269 -8.08 -7.03 -9.44
N ALA A 270 -7.30 -5.97 -9.66
CA ALA A 270 -7.69 -4.61 -9.34
C ALA A 270 -8.76 -4.11 -10.31
N PHE A 271 -8.59 -4.35 -11.62
CA PHE A 271 -9.61 -4.01 -12.62
C PHE A 271 -10.96 -4.68 -12.34
N LYS A 272 -10.98 -6.00 -12.06
CA LYS A 272 -12.21 -6.72 -11.70
C LYS A 272 -12.86 -6.15 -10.43
N ALA A 273 -12.07 -5.76 -9.44
CA ALA A 273 -12.61 -5.14 -8.22
C ALA A 273 -13.24 -3.77 -8.50
N ILE A 274 -12.59 -2.92 -9.31
CA ILE A 274 -13.11 -1.60 -9.72
C ILE A 274 -14.38 -1.77 -10.55
N ALA A 275 -14.32 -2.57 -11.61
CA ALA A 275 -15.42 -2.80 -12.53
C ALA A 275 -16.61 -3.47 -11.83
N GLY A 276 -16.37 -4.39 -10.89
CA GLY A 276 -17.41 -5.01 -10.07
C GLY A 276 -18.12 -4.03 -9.14
N ASN A 277 -17.39 -3.09 -8.53
CA ASN A 277 -18.00 -2.03 -7.71
C ASN A 277 -18.81 -1.06 -8.56
N LEU A 278 -18.27 -0.63 -9.71
CA LEU A 278 -18.99 0.21 -10.67
C LEU A 278 -20.27 -0.48 -11.16
N SER A 279 -20.18 -1.76 -11.54
CA SER A 279 -21.30 -2.60 -11.98
C SER A 279 -22.44 -2.61 -10.95
N ALA A 280 -22.12 -2.76 -9.66
CA ALA A 280 -23.10 -2.73 -8.59
C ALA A 280 -23.78 -1.36 -8.42
N LEU A 281 -23.09 -0.26 -8.74
CA LEU A 281 -23.61 1.10 -8.63
C LEU A 281 -24.54 1.47 -9.80
N VAL A 282 -24.18 1.09 -11.02
CA VAL A 282 -24.88 1.50 -12.24
C VAL A 282 -25.81 0.43 -12.81
N ASN A 283 -25.80 -0.77 -12.22
CA ASN A 283 -26.54 -1.94 -12.68
C ASN A 283 -26.23 -2.27 -14.16
N ALA A 284 -24.95 -2.42 -14.47
CA ALA A 284 -24.45 -2.86 -15.78
C ALA A 284 -23.57 -4.10 -15.59
N THR A 285 -23.39 -4.88 -16.66
CA THR A 285 -22.41 -5.98 -16.63
C THR A 285 -20.98 -5.44 -16.69
N TYR A 286 -19.99 -6.29 -16.39
CA TYR A 286 -18.59 -5.92 -16.61
C TYR A 286 -17.78 -7.11 -17.08
N GLU A 287 -16.82 -6.87 -17.97
CA GLU A 287 -15.90 -7.88 -18.48
C GLU A 287 -14.64 -7.24 -19.06
N GLN A 288 -13.61 -8.05 -19.33
CA GLN A 288 -12.44 -7.58 -20.06
C GLN A 288 -12.82 -7.27 -21.50
N SER A 289 -12.36 -6.16 -22.07
CA SER A 289 -12.69 -5.69 -23.42
C SER A 289 -12.51 -6.79 -24.48
N GLY A 290 -11.39 -7.53 -24.45
CA GLY A 290 -11.10 -8.59 -25.41
C GLY A 290 -11.99 -9.83 -25.29
N HIS A 291 -12.68 -10.03 -24.16
CA HIS A 291 -13.69 -11.09 -23.99
C HIS A 291 -15.04 -10.71 -24.63
N PHE A 292 -15.33 -9.42 -24.70
CA PHE A 292 -16.48 -8.90 -25.44
C PHE A 292 -16.25 -9.07 -26.95
N TYR A 293 -15.19 -8.46 -27.47
CA TYR A 293 -14.58 -8.77 -28.78
C TYR A 293 -13.18 -8.15 -28.85
N THR A 294 -12.28 -8.73 -29.64
CA THR A 294 -10.90 -8.22 -29.71
C THR A 294 -10.80 -6.97 -30.59
N THR A 295 -10.13 -5.93 -30.08
CA THR A 295 -9.94 -4.63 -30.75
C THR A 295 -8.46 -4.25 -30.79
N SER A 296 -7.97 -3.73 -31.92
CA SER A 296 -6.63 -3.15 -31.99
C SER A 296 -6.69 -1.62 -31.84
N GLY A 297 -5.71 -1.04 -31.13
CA GLY A 297 -5.56 0.41 -31.03
C GLY A 297 -6.65 1.12 -30.21
N SER A 298 -7.21 0.45 -29.19
CA SER A 298 -8.18 1.08 -28.28
C SER A 298 -7.53 2.01 -27.27
N TRP A 299 -8.29 3.02 -26.84
CA TRP A 299 -7.82 4.07 -25.95
C TRP A 299 -7.44 3.54 -24.56
N ASP A 300 -8.24 2.62 -24.00
CA ASP A 300 -8.07 2.04 -22.67
C ASP A 300 -6.82 1.17 -22.59
N ASP A 301 -6.57 0.37 -23.63
CA ASP A 301 -5.34 -0.40 -23.80
C ASP A 301 -4.11 0.50 -23.86
N TRP A 302 -4.20 1.65 -24.53
CA TRP A 302 -3.10 2.61 -24.58
C TRP A 302 -2.88 3.32 -23.24
N MET A 303 -3.95 3.79 -22.60
CA MET A 303 -3.88 4.41 -21.27
C MET A 303 -3.28 3.47 -20.23
N TYR A 304 -3.65 2.20 -20.24
CA TYR A 304 -3.04 1.23 -19.33
C TYR A 304 -1.64 0.81 -19.78
N GLY A 305 -1.49 0.36 -21.02
CA GLY A 305 -0.26 -0.25 -21.52
C GLY A 305 0.92 0.71 -21.72
N ASN A 306 0.67 1.97 -22.07
CA ASN A 306 1.72 2.97 -22.23
C ASN A 306 1.83 3.96 -21.07
N ARG A 307 0.77 4.15 -20.27
CA ARG A 307 0.74 5.18 -19.22
C ARG A 307 0.59 4.61 -17.80
N SER A 308 0.30 3.32 -17.65
CA SER A 308 0.00 2.68 -16.37
C SER A 308 -1.18 3.34 -15.64
N ILE A 309 -2.13 3.90 -16.39
CA ILE A 309 -3.35 4.50 -15.86
C ILE A 309 -4.43 3.42 -15.85
N MET A 310 -5.15 3.27 -14.73
CA MET A 310 -6.30 2.36 -14.68
C MET A 310 -7.47 2.97 -15.46
N ALA A 311 -7.54 2.64 -16.75
CA ALA A 311 -8.55 3.14 -17.67
C ALA A 311 -9.67 2.13 -17.89
N LEU A 312 -10.92 2.59 -17.90
CA LEU A 312 -12.11 1.77 -18.15
C LEU A 312 -13.01 2.40 -19.21
N THR A 313 -13.56 1.58 -20.08
CA THR A 313 -14.56 1.97 -21.07
C THR A 313 -15.95 1.67 -20.52
N CYS A 314 -16.84 2.67 -20.47
CA CYS A 314 -18.19 2.50 -19.95
C CYS A 314 -19.21 2.70 -21.07
N GLU A 315 -19.88 1.63 -21.48
CA GLU A 315 -21.00 1.64 -22.42
C GLU A 315 -22.29 1.94 -21.66
N ILE A 316 -22.85 3.14 -21.83
CA ILE A 316 -23.82 3.72 -20.89
C ILE A 316 -25.28 3.56 -21.28
N TYR A 317 -25.56 3.15 -22.51
CA TYR A 317 -26.92 3.05 -23.01
C TYR A 317 -26.99 2.11 -24.21
N MET A 318 -28.07 1.33 -24.27
CA MET A 318 -28.49 0.67 -25.50
C MET A 318 -30.01 0.46 -25.50
N ASN A 319 -30.62 0.39 -26.69
CA ASN A 319 -32.03 0.03 -26.83
C ASN A 319 -32.24 -0.91 -28.02
N GLU A 320 -32.17 -2.23 -27.79
CA GLU A 320 -32.41 -3.23 -28.84
C GLU A 320 -33.80 -3.15 -29.47
N SER A 321 -34.79 -2.55 -28.80
CA SER A 321 -36.13 -2.38 -29.34
C SER A 321 -36.28 -1.15 -30.24
N ALA A 322 -35.23 -0.35 -30.40
CA ALA A 322 -35.23 0.85 -31.24
C ALA A 322 -35.31 0.52 -32.74
N TRP A 323 -34.79 -0.63 -33.17
CA TRP A 323 -34.76 -1.02 -34.57
C TRP A 323 -36.16 -1.02 -35.20
N LYS A 324 -36.33 -0.21 -36.25
CA LYS A 324 -37.55 -0.11 -37.05
C LYS A 324 -37.35 -0.83 -38.36
N TYR A 325 -38.38 -1.56 -38.79
CA TYR A 325 -38.38 -2.29 -40.06
C TYR A 325 -39.64 -1.93 -40.85
N GLN A 326 -39.46 -1.29 -42.00
CA GLN A 326 -40.55 -0.85 -42.87
C GLN A 326 -40.42 -1.49 -44.26
N ASN A 327 -41.52 -1.68 -44.98
CA ASN A 327 -41.42 -2.20 -46.34
C ASN A 327 -40.70 -1.16 -47.22
N GLY A 328 -39.69 -1.60 -47.96
CA GLY A 328 -38.97 -0.74 -48.91
C GLY A 328 -39.79 -0.44 -50.16
N PRO A 329 -39.26 0.43 -51.05
CA PRO A 329 -39.96 0.88 -52.25
C PRO A 329 -40.23 -0.24 -53.27
N GLU A 330 -39.42 -1.30 -53.26
CA GLU A 330 -39.50 -2.41 -54.21
C GLU A 330 -39.91 -3.75 -53.54
N PRO A 331 -40.50 -4.71 -54.29
CA PRO A 331 -40.81 -6.03 -53.75
C PRO A 331 -39.57 -6.74 -53.20
N ASN A 332 -39.70 -7.35 -52.02
CA ASN A 332 -38.61 -8.00 -51.28
C ASN A 332 -37.50 -7.05 -50.83
N THR A 333 -37.82 -5.76 -50.65
CA THR A 333 -36.95 -4.80 -49.98
C THR A 333 -37.56 -4.33 -48.66
N MET A 334 -36.73 -3.93 -47.70
CA MET A 334 -37.13 -3.51 -46.36
C MET A 334 -36.16 -2.44 -45.85
N TRP A 335 -36.71 -1.31 -45.42
CA TRP A 335 -35.97 -0.30 -44.69
C TRP A 335 -35.67 -0.75 -43.27
N LYS A 336 -34.46 -0.45 -42.81
CA LYS A 336 -33.99 -0.67 -41.45
C LYS A 336 -33.42 0.64 -40.91
N GLY A 337 -34.10 1.22 -39.94
CA GLY A 337 -33.68 2.42 -39.24
C GLY A 337 -33.77 2.30 -37.72
N GLY A 338 -33.68 3.44 -37.05
CA GLY A 338 -33.70 3.53 -35.59
C GLY A 338 -32.34 3.30 -34.94
N VAL A 339 -31.25 3.58 -35.67
CA VAL A 339 -29.90 3.46 -35.09
C VAL A 339 -29.66 4.58 -34.07
N TYR A 340 -30.16 5.79 -34.29
CA TYR A 340 -30.01 6.87 -33.32
C TYR A 340 -30.61 6.48 -31.97
N GLU A 341 -31.85 5.98 -31.94
CA GLU A 341 -32.50 5.56 -30.69
C GLU A 341 -31.93 4.27 -30.10
N TYR A 342 -31.17 3.49 -30.87
CA TYR A 342 -30.42 2.35 -30.34
C TYR A 342 -29.27 2.84 -29.44
N PHE A 343 -28.54 3.87 -29.87
CA PHE A 343 -27.40 4.44 -29.15
C PHE A 343 -27.78 5.52 -28.12
N ASN A 344 -28.96 6.13 -28.27
CA ASN A 344 -29.32 7.33 -27.52
C ASN A 344 -30.76 7.26 -26.99
N PRO A 345 -31.03 7.58 -25.72
CA PRO A 345 -32.39 7.66 -25.22
C PRO A 345 -33.21 8.75 -25.92
N ASP A 346 -34.52 8.58 -25.93
CA ASP A 346 -35.44 9.68 -26.24
C ASP A 346 -35.08 10.91 -25.39
N PRO A 347 -35.17 12.15 -25.93
CA PRO A 347 -34.75 13.35 -25.21
C PRO A 347 -35.40 13.54 -23.84
N SER A 348 -36.64 13.04 -23.65
CA SER A 348 -37.31 13.07 -22.34
C SER A 348 -36.68 12.15 -21.28
N ASN A 349 -35.79 11.24 -21.69
CA ASN A 349 -35.13 10.23 -20.86
C ASN A 349 -33.61 10.43 -20.72
N ILE A 350 -33.02 11.48 -21.33
CA ILE A 350 -31.57 11.80 -21.22
C ILE A 350 -31.14 11.83 -19.74
N LEU A 351 -31.83 12.62 -18.92
CA LEU A 351 -31.48 12.78 -17.50
C LEU A 351 -31.54 11.44 -16.73
N SER A 352 -32.46 10.54 -17.09
CA SER A 352 -32.57 9.22 -16.46
C SER A 352 -31.33 8.36 -16.74
N ALA A 353 -30.83 8.39 -17.98
CA ALA A 353 -29.60 7.69 -18.35
C ALA A 353 -28.37 8.29 -17.64
N ILE A 354 -28.28 9.63 -17.61
CA ILE A 354 -27.21 10.37 -16.92
C ILE A 354 -27.16 10.01 -15.44
N LEU A 355 -28.29 10.12 -14.72
CA LEU A 355 -28.34 9.91 -13.27
C LEU A 355 -28.03 8.46 -12.88
N ARG A 356 -28.29 7.49 -13.75
CA ARG A 356 -27.89 6.09 -13.54
C ARG A 356 -26.36 5.92 -13.56
N TRP A 357 -25.66 6.67 -14.41
CA TRP A 357 -24.21 6.54 -14.63
C TRP A 357 -23.35 7.56 -13.87
N LEU A 358 -23.94 8.64 -13.36
CA LEU A 358 -23.26 9.62 -12.51
C LEU A 358 -22.49 9.00 -11.32
N PRO A 359 -22.97 7.92 -10.67
CA PRO A 359 -22.21 7.21 -9.64
C PRO A 359 -20.85 6.69 -10.11
N ALA A 360 -20.66 6.39 -11.40
CA ALA A 360 -19.38 5.92 -11.92
C ALA A 360 -18.28 6.99 -11.81
N LEU A 361 -18.61 8.25 -12.10
CA LEU A 361 -17.69 9.37 -11.98
C LEU A 361 -17.35 9.63 -10.50
N THR A 362 -18.37 9.74 -9.65
CA THR A 362 -18.18 10.02 -8.22
C THR A 362 -17.43 8.90 -7.48
N TYR A 363 -17.71 7.63 -7.79
CA TYR A 363 -16.96 6.49 -7.26
C TYR A 363 -15.48 6.56 -7.64
N THR A 364 -15.18 6.85 -8.90
CA THR A 364 -13.80 6.89 -9.41
C THR A 364 -13.01 8.03 -8.75
N ILE A 365 -13.64 9.18 -8.53
CA ILE A 365 -13.05 10.31 -7.79
C ILE A 365 -12.78 9.91 -6.33
N GLU A 366 -13.77 9.35 -5.62
CA GLU A 366 -13.61 8.95 -4.22
C GLU A 366 -12.53 7.87 -4.05
N ARG A 367 -12.44 6.93 -5.00
CA ARG A 367 -11.35 5.94 -5.02
C ARG A 367 -9.99 6.62 -5.20
N THR A 368 -9.89 7.54 -6.15
CA THR A 368 -8.69 8.35 -6.39
C THR A 368 -8.24 9.06 -5.11
N ILE A 369 -9.17 9.64 -4.35
CA ILE A 369 -8.86 10.24 -3.04
C ILE A 369 -8.32 9.19 -2.09
N SER A 370 -9.04 8.09 -1.89
CA SER A 370 -8.72 7.09 -0.87
C SER A 370 -7.37 6.42 -1.05
N GLU A 371 -6.94 6.21 -2.29
CA GLU A 371 -5.67 5.53 -2.59
C GLU A 371 -4.46 6.45 -2.64
N ASN A 372 -4.68 7.77 -2.64
CA ASN A 372 -3.63 8.78 -2.63
C ASN A 372 -3.63 9.58 -1.32
N GLN A 373 -4.27 9.07 -0.26
CA GLN A 373 -4.15 9.67 1.07
C GLN A 373 -2.74 9.44 1.61
N VAL A 374 -2.19 10.44 2.29
CA VAL A 374 -0.92 10.31 3.00
C VAL A 374 -1.13 9.42 4.23
N HIS A 375 -0.28 8.41 4.39
CA HIS A 375 -0.21 7.55 5.55
C HIS A 375 1.04 7.89 6.34
N ASP A 376 0.92 8.19 7.64
CA ASP A 376 2.08 8.57 8.46
C ASP A 376 1.77 8.38 9.96
N LEU A 377 2.41 7.40 10.60
CA LEU A 377 2.23 7.12 12.02
C LEU A 377 3.51 7.38 12.79
N LYS A 378 3.32 7.99 13.96
CA LYS A 378 4.42 8.37 14.83
C LYS A 378 4.18 7.96 16.26
N ILE A 379 5.14 7.25 16.86
CA ILE A 379 5.13 7.03 18.30
C ILE A 379 5.59 8.31 19.00
N GLU A 380 4.69 8.97 19.72
CA GLU A 380 5.01 10.18 20.50
C GLU A 380 5.69 9.88 21.83
N SER A 381 5.23 8.84 22.53
CA SER A 381 5.80 8.46 23.81
C SER A 381 5.38 7.05 24.24
N ILE A 382 6.26 6.42 25.01
CA ILE A 382 5.97 5.20 25.77
C ILE A 382 6.30 5.45 27.24
N CYS A 383 5.33 5.25 28.13
CA CYS A 383 5.53 5.50 29.56
C CYS A 383 4.79 4.51 30.45
N PRO A 384 5.38 4.09 31.59
CA PRO A 384 4.63 3.38 32.63
C PRO A 384 3.51 4.28 33.18
N LEU A 385 2.33 3.72 33.44
CA LEU A 385 1.23 4.46 34.07
C LEU A 385 1.58 4.92 35.50
N LYS A 386 2.53 4.23 36.14
CA LYS A 386 3.14 4.64 37.42
C LYS A 386 4.23 5.69 37.14
N ALA A 387 3.84 6.86 36.65
CA ALA A 387 4.74 7.93 36.17
C ALA A 387 5.46 8.68 37.31
N THR A 388 6.37 8.01 38.01
CA THR A 388 7.26 8.59 39.01
C THR A 388 8.71 8.20 38.70
N THR A 389 9.67 9.10 38.87
CA THR A 389 11.11 8.75 38.76
C THR A 389 11.42 7.55 39.65
N GLY A 390 11.98 6.48 39.05
CA GLY A 390 12.21 5.21 39.75
C GLY A 390 10.96 4.33 39.82
N THR A 391 10.18 4.23 38.75
CA THR A 391 9.04 3.29 38.65
C THR A 391 9.51 1.86 38.93
N SER A 392 8.85 1.21 39.89
CA SER A 392 9.07 -0.18 40.21
C SER A 392 7.79 -0.99 40.15
N VAL A 393 7.93 -2.27 39.80
CA VAL A 393 6.85 -3.26 39.83
C VAL A 393 7.37 -4.51 40.52
N GLY A 394 6.52 -5.14 41.34
CA GLY A 394 6.85 -6.41 41.98
C GLY A 394 6.61 -7.58 41.03
N GLU A 395 7.48 -8.58 41.06
CA GLU A 395 7.26 -9.86 40.35
C GLU A 395 5.90 -10.48 40.74
N GLY A 396 5.20 -11.03 39.74
CA GLY A 396 3.85 -11.59 39.92
C GLY A 396 2.71 -10.57 39.90
N TYR A 397 3.00 -9.28 39.69
CA TYR A 397 2.01 -8.22 39.55
C TYR A 397 1.95 -7.66 38.13
N THR A 398 0.87 -6.93 37.84
CA THR A 398 0.67 -6.25 36.57
C THR A 398 1.06 -4.80 36.64
N MET A 399 1.56 -4.25 35.54
CA MET A 399 1.78 -2.82 35.37
C MET A 399 1.26 -2.36 34.02
N GLY A 400 0.44 -1.31 34.02
CA GLY A 400 0.00 -0.68 32.79
C GLY A 400 1.10 0.18 32.13
N ILE A 401 1.25 0.05 30.82
CA ILE A 401 2.13 0.87 29.98
C ILE A 401 1.24 1.64 29.00
N LYS A 402 1.43 2.96 28.93
CA LYS A 402 0.72 3.84 27.99
C LYS A 402 1.62 4.12 26.80
N LEU A 403 1.08 3.88 25.61
CA LEU A 403 1.63 4.28 24.32
C LEU A 403 0.79 5.41 23.75
N SER A 404 1.43 6.48 23.29
CA SER A 404 0.78 7.56 22.55
C SER A 404 1.26 7.53 21.11
N VAL A 405 0.32 7.46 20.17
CA VAL A 405 0.59 7.39 18.73
C VAL A 405 -0.18 8.51 18.03
N THR A 406 0.51 9.30 17.22
CA THR A 406 -0.09 10.31 16.35
C THR A 406 -0.17 9.76 14.94
N ASN A 407 -1.31 9.94 14.28
CA ASN A 407 -1.42 9.80 12.83
C ASN A 407 -1.26 11.20 12.23
N GLU A 408 -0.10 11.44 11.60
CA GLU A 408 0.22 12.68 10.88
C GLU A 408 -0.33 12.65 9.44
N GLY A 409 -0.80 11.48 8.99
CA GLY A 409 -1.47 11.25 7.72
C GLY A 409 -2.95 11.64 7.67
N GLU A 410 -3.55 11.44 6.49
CA GLU A 410 -4.90 11.83 6.11
C GLU A 410 -5.91 10.66 6.09
N ALA A 411 -5.43 9.42 6.23
CA ALA A 411 -6.26 8.22 6.31
C ALA A 411 -6.45 7.77 7.76
N ASP A 412 -7.61 7.22 8.10
CA ASP A 412 -7.78 6.50 9.37
C ASP A 412 -7.12 5.13 9.28
N GLU A 413 -6.38 4.73 10.31
CA GLU A 413 -5.52 3.54 10.22
C GLU A 413 -5.81 2.52 11.31
N ILE A 414 -5.74 1.24 10.94
CA ILE A 414 -5.86 0.09 11.84
C ILE A 414 -4.54 -0.66 11.78
N LEU A 415 -3.88 -0.80 12.92
CA LEU A 415 -2.56 -1.43 13.01
C LEU A 415 -2.35 -2.16 14.34
N ASN A 416 -1.34 -3.02 14.37
CA ASN A 416 -0.82 -3.61 15.60
C ASN A 416 0.34 -2.78 16.15
N ALA A 417 0.28 -2.49 17.45
CA ALA A 417 1.43 -2.00 18.20
C ALA A 417 1.93 -3.08 19.17
N SER A 418 3.25 -3.21 19.28
CA SER A 418 3.93 -4.13 20.18
C SER A 418 4.78 -3.38 21.18
N VAL A 419 4.67 -3.73 22.47
CA VAL A 419 5.50 -3.19 23.56
C VAL A 419 6.48 -4.25 24.03
N TYR A 420 7.71 -3.84 24.31
CA TYR A 420 8.80 -4.68 24.77
C TYR A 420 9.43 -4.14 26.05
N ALA A 421 9.94 -5.05 26.87
CA ALA A 421 10.82 -4.76 27.99
C ALA A 421 12.18 -5.40 27.70
N ASN A 422 13.19 -4.56 27.45
CA ASN A 422 14.41 -4.91 26.73
C ASN A 422 14.06 -5.57 25.38
N ASN A 423 14.40 -6.84 25.20
CA ASN A 423 14.12 -7.59 23.96
C ASN A 423 12.96 -8.59 24.12
N GLN A 424 12.27 -8.59 25.26
CA GLN A 424 11.20 -9.53 25.54
C GLN A 424 9.84 -8.86 25.32
N LEU A 425 8.97 -9.50 24.53
CA LEU A 425 7.63 -9.00 24.23
C LEU A 425 6.78 -8.95 25.50
N VAL A 426 6.13 -7.80 25.72
CA VAL A 426 5.15 -7.59 26.78
C VAL A 426 3.76 -7.96 26.26
N GLU A 427 3.30 -7.29 25.21
CA GLU A 427 1.98 -7.47 24.61
C GLU A 427 1.94 -6.82 23.21
N THR A 428 1.10 -7.38 22.33
CA THR A 428 0.74 -6.79 21.02
C THR A 428 -0.75 -6.51 21.02
N LYS A 429 -1.16 -5.36 20.47
CA LYS A 429 -2.55 -4.93 20.48
C LYS A 429 -2.92 -4.17 19.20
N GLU A 430 -4.05 -4.54 18.63
CA GLU A 430 -4.67 -3.83 17.49
C GLU A 430 -5.49 -2.64 18.00
N PHE A 431 -5.42 -1.53 17.29
CA PHE A 431 -6.24 -0.34 17.56
C PHE A 431 -6.33 0.56 16.32
N THR A 432 -7.25 1.52 16.37
CA THR A 432 -7.46 2.52 15.31
C THR A 432 -6.86 3.86 15.72
N VAL A 433 -6.12 4.48 14.79
CA VAL A 433 -5.67 5.88 14.91
C VAL A 433 -6.33 6.69 13.82
N PHE A 434 -7.24 7.57 14.24
CA PHE A 434 -7.93 8.47 13.31
C PHE A 434 -6.96 9.50 12.75
N SER A 435 -7.11 9.81 11.47
CA SER A 435 -6.34 10.82 10.73
C SER A 435 -6.18 12.12 11.50
N THR A 436 -4.97 12.68 11.51
CA THR A 436 -4.61 13.92 12.22
C THR A 436 -4.86 13.91 13.74
N LYS A 437 -5.01 12.73 14.37
CA LYS A 437 -5.26 12.57 15.82
C LYS A 437 -4.16 11.78 16.50
N THR A 438 -3.99 12.10 17.78
CA THR A 438 -3.24 11.27 18.72
C THR A 438 -4.16 10.32 19.46
N SER A 439 -3.91 9.02 19.34
CA SER A 439 -4.55 7.95 20.10
C SER A 439 -3.66 7.50 21.26
N ASN A 440 -4.29 7.11 22.37
CA ASN A 440 -3.60 6.53 23.51
C ASN A 440 -4.04 5.08 23.69
N VAL A 441 -3.07 4.17 23.76
CA VAL A 441 -3.31 2.75 23.98
C VAL A 441 -2.63 2.32 25.27
N THR A 442 -3.34 1.54 26.07
CA THR A 442 -2.79 0.95 27.29
C THR A 442 -2.56 -0.55 27.07
N PHE A 443 -1.35 -0.98 27.42
CA PHE A 443 -0.86 -2.35 27.47
C PHE A 443 -0.72 -2.80 28.93
N THR A 444 -0.82 -4.10 29.18
CA THR A 444 -0.70 -4.69 30.52
C THR A 444 0.51 -5.62 30.60
N TRP A 445 1.55 -5.20 31.31
CA TRP A 445 2.71 -6.04 31.57
C TRP A 445 2.49 -6.94 32.77
N ASN A 446 2.29 -8.24 32.54
CA ASN A 446 2.30 -9.26 33.58
C ASN A 446 3.74 -9.72 33.85
N THR A 447 4.24 -9.43 35.05
CA THR A 447 5.63 -9.68 35.44
C THR A 447 5.87 -11.07 36.04
N THR A 448 4.88 -11.96 36.02
CA THR A 448 5.02 -13.33 36.53
C THR A 448 6.14 -14.08 35.78
N ASN A 449 7.06 -14.69 36.51
CA ASN A 449 8.26 -15.39 36.01
C ASN A 449 9.30 -14.50 35.29
N TRP A 450 9.23 -13.18 35.43
CA TRP A 450 10.29 -12.29 34.95
C TRP A 450 11.42 -12.19 35.96
N ILE A 451 12.65 -11.94 35.49
CA ILE A 451 13.85 -11.91 36.33
C ILE A 451 14.01 -10.51 36.94
N TYR A 452 14.26 -10.41 38.24
CA TYR A 452 14.53 -9.13 38.90
C TYR A 452 15.63 -8.32 38.19
N GLY A 453 15.38 -7.05 37.92
CA GLY A 453 16.31 -6.20 37.18
C GLY A 453 15.70 -4.93 36.61
N ASN A 454 16.53 -4.10 35.99
CA ASN A 454 16.08 -2.91 35.29
C ASN A 454 15.75 -3.26 33.83
N TYR A 455 14.60 -2.81 33.37
CA TYR A 455 14.10 -3.05 32.01
C TYR A 455 13.89 -1.73 31.31
N SER A 456 14.49 -1.56 30.13
CA SER A 456 14.19 -0.46 29.22
C SER A 456 12.92 -0.78 28.44
N LEU A 457 12.00 0.18 28.31
CA LEU A 457 10.80 -0.04 27.50
C LEU A 457 11.04 0.40 26.05
N SER A 458 10.42 -0.30 25.11
CA SER A 458 10.31 0.13 23.72
C SER A 458 8.98 -0.26 23.11
N ALA A 459 8.55 0.48 22.09
CA ALA A 459 7.38 0.17 21.29
C ALA A 459 7.72 0.14 19.81
N TYR A 460 6.94 -0.64 19.07
CA TYR A 460 7.01 -0.79 17.62
C TYR A 460 5.60 -0.79 17.04
N LEU A 461 5.38 -0.01 15.98
CA LEU A 461 4.19 -0.06 15.15
C LEU A 461 4.46 -0.93 13.92
N GLU A 462 3.52 -1.80 13.57
CA GLU A 462 3.57 -2.46 12.26
C GLU A 462 3.34 -1.43 11.15
N PRO A 463 4.24 -1.32 10.15
CA PRO A 463 4.09 -0.34 9.09
C PRO A 463 2.80 -0.51 8.31
N VAL A 464 2.13 0.60 8.02
CA VAL A 464 0.98 0.62 7.11
C VAL A 464 1.45 0.74 5.66
N TRP A 465 0.61 0.32 4.72
CA TRP A 465 0.97 0.44 3.31
C TRP A 465 1.11 1.92 2.92
N TRP A 466 2.19 2.24 2.20
CA TRP A 466 2.48 3.59 1.70
C TRP A 466 2.73 4.65 2.78
N GLU A 467 3.13 4.21 3.97
CA GLU A 467 3.58 5.10 5.05
C GLU A 467 4.79 5.95 4.62
N GLU A 468 4.72 7.27 4.81
CA GLU A 468 5.74 8.23 4.37
C GLU A 468 7.03 8.14 5.20
N ASP A 469 6.91 8.09 6.53
CA ASP A 469 8.03 7.87 7.44
C ASP A 469 7.78 6.59 8.26
N GLN A 470 8.73 5.66 8.19
CA GLN A 470 8.69 4.44 9.01
C GLN A 470 9.76 4.47 10.11
N SER A 471 10.56 5.53 10.17
CA SER A 471 11.68 5.64 11.11
C SER A 471 11.24 5.97 12.53
N ASP A 472 10.05 6.55 12.68
CA ASP A 472 9.37 6.94 13.91
C ASP A 472 8.29 5.93 14.37
N ASN A 473 8.17 4.81 13.66
CA ASN A 473 7.45 3.62 14.10
C ASN A 473 8.14 2.83 15.22
N PHE A 474 9.32 3.27 15.66
CA PHE A 474 10.03 2.68 16.79
C PHE A 474 10.49 3.74 17.78
N LEU A 475 10.16 3.53 19.06
CA LEU A 475 10.62 4.38 20.15
C LEU A 475 11.08 3.52 21.34
N ALA A 476 12.29 3.78 21.84
CA ALA A 476 12.81 3.20 23.07
C ALA A 476 13.00 4.31 24.11
N GLU A 477 12.13 4.32 25.13
CA GLU A 477 12.14 5.33 26.17
C GLU A 477 11.66 4.75 27.50
N GLY A 478 12.23 5.24 28.60
CA GLY A 478 11.82 4.86 29.95
C GLY A 478 12.48 3.59 30.45
N SER A 479 12.49 3.44 31.78
CA SER A 479 13.04 2.28 32.47
C SER A 479 12.17 1.91 33.66
N VAL A 480 12.01 0.62 33.91
CA VAL A 480 11.22 0.06 34.99
C VAL A 480 12.05 -0.93 35.76
N LEU A 481 12.09 -0.79 37.08
CA LEU A 481 12.72 -1.76 37.96
C LEU A 481 11.72 -2.87 38.33
N LEU A 482 12.00 -4.10 37.93
CA LEU A 482 11.32 -5.28 38.45
C LEU A 482 12.00 -5.72 39.75
N SER A 483 11.32 -5.58 40.88
CA SER A 483 11.83 -5.84 42.24
C SER A 483 10.95 -6.82 43.02
N LEU A 484 11.30 -7.05 44.30
CA LEU A 484 10.41 -7.78 45.20
C LEU A 484 9.11 -7.01 45.40
N PRO A 485 7.95 -7.70 45.42
CA PRO A 485 6.72 -7.06 45.87
C PRO A 485 6.90 -6.44 47.24
N GLY A 486 6.64 -5.12 47.36
CA GLY A 486 6.82 -4.38 48.60
C GLY A 486 8.20 -3.73 48.82
N ASP A 487 9.17 -3.89 47.91
CA ASP A 487 10.44 -3.12 47.95
C ASP A 487 10.22 -1.75 47.28
N LEU A 488 9.64 -0.81 48.03
CA LEU A 488 9.28 0.52 47.54
C LEU A 488 10.48 1.47 47.52
N THR A 489 11.48 1.20 48.37
CA THR A 489 12.72 2.00 48.42
C THR A 489 13.75 1.54 47.39
N CYS A 490 13.49 0.42 46.71
CA CYS A 490 14.36 -0.19 45.70
C CYS A 490 15.76 -0.52 46.27
N ASP A 491 15.84 -0.79 47.58
CA ASP A 491 17.09 -1.10 48.28
C ASP A 491 17.37 -2.61 48.33
N LYS A 492 16.58 -3.40 47.59
CA LYS A 492 16.61 -4.86 47.50
C LYS A 492 16.17 -5.56 48.79
N PHE A 493 15.57 -4.86 49.75
CA PHE A 493 15.16 -5.45 51.02
C PHE A 493 13.83 -4.91 51.51
N VAL A 494 12.78 -5.74 51.52
CA VAL A 494 11.46 -5.35 52.03
C VAL A 494 11.52 -5.23 53.55
N ASN A 495 11.53 -4.01 54.07
CA ASN A 495 11.71 -3.71 55.47
C ASN A 495 10.83 -2.54 55.94
N ALA A 496 11.06 -2.07 57.18
CA ALA A 496 10.24 -1.00 57.76
C ALA A 496 10.34 0.33 57.01
N LYS A 497 11.41 0.56 56.23
CA LYS A 497 11.57 1.74 55.38
C LYS A 497 10.57 1.75 54.23
N ASP A 498 10.21 0.59 53.68
CA ASP A 498 9.23 0.48 52.60
C ASP A 498 7.79 0.73 53.08
N ALA A 499 7.53 0.50 54.37
CA ALA A 499 6.22 0.82 54.96
C ALA A 499 5.96 2.33 55.06
N VAL A 500 7.03 3.16 55.07
CA VAL A 500 6.92 4.62 55.15
C VAL A 500 6.16 5.21 53.95
N PRO A 501 6.54 4.95 52.68
CA PRO A 501 5.79 5.43 51.52
C PRO A 501 4.36 4.87 51.45
N THR A 502 4.14 3.59 51.79
CA THR A 502 2.78 3.01 51.85
C THR A 502 1.91 3.71 52.89
N GLY A 503 2.45 3.96 54.09
CA GLY A 503 1.73 4.66 55.16
C GLY A 503 1.46 6.13 54.83
N ALA A 504 2.42 6.82 54.21
CA ALA A 504 2.28 8.23 53.81
C ALA A 504 1.21 8.41 52.72
N ALA A 505 1.05 7.44 51.83
CA ALA A 505 0.07 7.45 50.76
C ALA A 505 -1.25 6.73 51.11
N PHE A 506 -1.40 6.17 52.31
CA PHE A 506 -2.54 5.33 52.66
C PHE A 506 -3.88 6.06 52.52
N GLY A 507 -4.83 5.44 51.82
CA GLY A 507 -6.15 5.99 51.49
C GLY A 507 -6.14 7.01 50.34
N SER A 508 -5.00 7.25 49.69
CA SER A 508 -4.91 8.15 48.54
C SER A 508 -5.28 7.47 47.22
N THR A 509 -5.66 8.30 46.24
CA THR A 509 -5.92 7.94 44.84
C THR A 509 -5.15 8.91 43.94
N PRO A 510 -4.98 8.65 42.62
CA PRO A 510 -4.14 9.47 41.73
C PRO A 510 -4.40 10.98 41.74
N SER A 511 -5.60 11.43 42.12
CA SER A 511 -5.96 12.86 42.19
C SER A 511 -5.56 13.54 43.51
N ARG A 512 -4.97 12.82 44.47
CA ARG A 512 -4.63 13.33 45.80
C ARG A 512 -3.15 13.68 45.91
N PRO A 513 -2.77 14.78 46.59
CA PRO A 513 -1.36 15.18 46.76
C PRO A 513 -0.47 14.15 47.48
N ALA A 514 -1.05 13.27 48.29
CA ALA A 514 -0.33 12.22 49.00
C ALA A 514 -0.14 10.93 48.15
N TRP A 515 -0.61 10.93 46.89
CA TRP A 515 -0.52 9.78 46.01
C TRP A 515 0.94 9.37 45.75
N ASN A 516 1.20 8.08 45.86
CA ASN A 516 2.46 7.47 45.45
C ASN A 516 2.15 6.23 44.62
N ALA A 517 2.47 6.27 43.32
CA ALA A 517 2.17 5.19 42.39
C ALA A 517 2.92 3.88 42.71
N ASN A 518 4.13 3.97 43.29
CA ASN A 518 4.87 2.79 43.73
C ASN A 518 4.26 2.17 45.00
N ALA A 519 3.47 2.95 45.77
CA ALA A 519 2.78 2.45 46.96
C ALA A 519 1.45 1.73 46.66
N ASP A 520 0.91 1.90 45.45
CA ASP A 520 -0.17 1.09 44.89
C ASP A 520 0.46 -0.16 44.26
N ILE A 521 0.72 -1.17 45.09
CA ILE A 521 1.51 -2.35 44.71
C ILE A 521 0.70 -3.23 43.75
N ASN A 522 -0.61 -3.34 43.98
CA ASN A 522 -1.49 -4.16 43.13
C ASN A 522 -2.09 -3.42 41.93
N ASP A 523 -1.78 -2.13 41.75
CA ASP A 523 -2.24 -1.27 40.65
C ASP A 523 -3.78 -1.08 40.60
N ASP A 524 -4.47 -1.18 41.74
CA ASP A 524 -5.94 -0.99 41.85
C ASP A 524 -6.38 0.49 41.98
N LYS A 525 -5.43 1.41 41.84
CA LYS A 525 -5.57 2.87 41.89
C LYS A 525 -5.95 3.42 43.28
N ILE A 526 -5.80 2.62 44.33
CA ILE A 526 -6.08 3.03 45.71
C ILE A 526 -5.02 2.42 46.64
N VAL A 527 -4.16 3.23 47.25
CA VAL A 527 -3.24 2.72 48.28
C VAL A 527 -4.03 2.37 49.52
N ASN A 528 -4.15 1.09 49.86
CA ASN A 528 -5.01 0.63 50.96
C ASN A 528 -4.46 -0.60 51.69
N GLY A 529 -5.31 -1.24 52.49
CA GLY A 529 -4.93 -2.42 53.29
C GLY A 529 -4.43 -3.60 52.45
N LYS A 530 -4.81 -3.70 51.18
CA LYS A 530 -4.29 -4.70 50.24
C LYS A 530 -2.82 -4.47 49.95
N ASP A 531 -2.40 -3.24 49.70
CA ASP A 531 -0.98 -2.91 49.46
C ASP A 531 -0.14 -3.14 50.70
N ALA A 532 -0.65 -2.71 51.86
CA ALA A 532 -0.01 -2.99 53.14
C ALA A 532 0.11 -4.50 53.42
N LEU A 533 -0.89 -5.29 53.01
CA LEU A 533 -0.85 -6.76 53.12
C LEU A 533 0.21 -7.37 52.20
N ILE A 534 0.34 -6.88 50.97
CA ILE A 534 1.39 -7.34 50.04
C ILE A 534 2.77 -7.03 50.62
N LEU A 535 3.00 -5.79 51.06
CA LEU A 535 4.24 -5.43 51.74
C LEU A 535 4.50 -6.34 52.95
N GLY A 536 3.48 -6.57 53.79
CA GLY A 536 3.58 -7.44 54.96
C GLY A 536 3.91 -8.90 54.64
N ASN A 537 3.30 -9.46 53.60
CA ASN A 537 3.56 -10.84 53.14
C ASN A 537 5.00 -11.04 52.61
N HIS A 538 5.63 -9.94 52.20
CA HIS A 538 6.99 -9.92 51.69
C HIS A 538 8.02 -9.34 52.67
N PHE A 539 7.58 -8.89 53.85
CA PHE A 539 8.46 -8.29 54.85
C PHE A 539 9.59 -9.22 55.29
N GLY A 540 10.81 -8.68 55.34
CA GLY A 540 12.03 -9.39 55.69
C GLY A 540 12.66 -10.18 54.54
N ARG A 541 12.05 -10.21 53.34
CA ARG A 541 12.67 -10.79 52.14
C ARG A 541 13.67 -9.82 51.54
N ARG A 542 14.80 -10.34 51.09
CA ARG A 542 15.81 -9.57 50.36
C ARG A 542 16.27 -10.26 49.10
N LEU A 543 16.68 -9.47 48.11
CA LEU A 543 17.38 -9.95 46.94
C LEU A 543 18.87 -9.96 47.22
N GLU A 544 19.45 -11.15 47.25
CA GLU A 544 20.91 -11.32 47.25
C GLU A 544 21.37 -11.74 45.87
N THR A 545 22.27 -10.95 45.31
CA THR A 545 23.00 -11.34 44.10
C THR A 545 24.16 -12.23 44.50
N THR A 546 24.06 -13.51 44.20
CA THR A 546 25.09 -14.50 44.50
C THR A 546 25.67 -15.05 43.21
N LEU A 547 26.98 -15.25 43.19
CA LEU A 547 27.63 -15.87 42.05
C LEU A 547 27.35 -17.38 42.08
N MET A 548 26.48 -17.88 41.20
CA MET A 548 26.12 -19.31 41.12
C MET A 548 26.63 -19.95 39.85
N TYR A 549 26.85 -21.27 39.89
CA TYR A 549 27.13 -22.05 38.69
C TYR A 549 25.89 -22.08 37.79
N ILE A 550 26.03 -21.61 36.55
CA ILE A 550 24.90 -21.46 35.60
C ILE A 550 25.03 -22.37 34.38
N GLY A 551 26.18 -23.01 34.16
CA GLY A 551 26.42 -23.87 33.02
C GLY A 551 27.91 -24.07 32.76
N GLY A 552 28.25 -24.95 31.82
CA GLY A 552 29.64 -25.24 31.47
C GLY A 552 29.85 -26.69 31.05
N LEU A 553 30.98 -26.96 30.41
CA LEU A 553 31.39 -28.29 29.96
C LEU A 553 32.02 -29.03 31.15
N ASN A 554 31.51 -30.20 31.52
CA ASN A 554 31.99 -31.01 32.65
C ASN A 554 32.11 -32.50 32.29
N ASP A 555 32.62 -33.33 33.21
CA ASP A 555 32.99 -34.74 32.98
C ASP A 555 31.89 -35.64 32.36
N ASN A 556 30.62 -35.20 32.39
CA ASN A 556 29.48 -35.96 31.90
C ASN A 556 29.02 -35.57 30.49
N GLU A 557 29.62 -34.54 29.88
CA GLU A 557 29.28 -34.06 28.54
C GLU A 557 30.38 -34.45 27.56
N SER A 558 30.16 -35.52 26.79
CA SER A 558 31.10 -35.97 25.76
C SER A 558 31.16 -34.95 24.62
N ILE A 559 32.34 -34.39 24.37
CA ILE A 559 32.59 -33.53 23.20
C ILE A 559 33.43 -34.30 22.18
N TYR A 560 32.89 -34.43 20.96
CA TYR A 560 33.65 -34.71 19.75
C TYR A 560 34.16 -33.39 19.17
N GLU A 561 35.49 -33.25 19.13
CA GLU A 561 36.31 -32.46 18.19
C GLU A 561 35.69 -31.24 17.47
N SER A 562 35.84 -30.04 18.05
CA SER A 562 35.96 -28.79 17.27
C SER A 562 36.82 -27.73 18.01
N ALA A 563 38.07 -28.08 18.28
CA ALA A 563 39.03 -27.09 18.81
C ALA A 563 39.42 -26.11 17.69
N TYR A 564 39.21 -24.82 17.91
CA TYR A 564 39.70 -23.78 17.00
C TYR A 564 41.23 -23.62 17.12
N TYR A 565 41.93 -23.60 15.98
CA TYR A 565 43.37 -23.36 15.89
C TYR A 565 43.67 -22.11 15.04
N GLY A 566 43.65 -20.94 15.67
CA GLY A 566 44.03 -19.70 15.00
C GLY A 566 45.55 -19.60 14.71
N SER A 567 45.91 -18.89 13.65
CA SER A 567 47.29 -18.62 13.22
C SER A 567 48.13 -17.85 14.26
N ASP A 568 47.48 -17.10 15.16
CA ASP A 568 48.11 -16.22 16.15
C ASP A 568 48.17 -16.82 17.58
N GLY A 569 48.03 -18.14 17.70
CA GLY A 569 48.07 -18.85 18.98
C GLY A 569 46.77 -18.82 19.79
N TRP A 570 45.68 -18.27 19.22
CA TRP A 570 44.33 -18.42 19.78
C TRP A 570 43.85 -19.86 19.71
N ARG A 571 43.21 -20.31 20.78
CA ARG A 571 42.58 -21.62 20.91
C ARG A 571 41.17 -21.47 21.45
N GLY A 572 40.21 -22.27 21.02
CA GLY A 572 38.85 -22.10 21.51
C GLY A 572 37.98 -23.34 21.49
N ILE A 573 36.87 -23.24 22.23
CA ILE A 573 35.86 -24.29 22.42
C ILE A 573 34.49 -23.69 22.13
N MET A 574 33.65 -24.46 21.47
CA MET A 574 32.24 -24.11 21.27
C MET A 574 31.41 -24.41 22.51
N TYR A 575 30.45 -23.53 22.80
CA TYR A 575 29.52 -23.65 23.90
C TYR A 575 28.13 -23.16 23.47
N THR A 576 27.10 -23.98 23.70
CA THR A 576 25.70 -23.66 23.41
C THR A 576 24.91 -23.77 24.71
N PRO A 577 24.51 -22.65 25.36
CA PRO A 577 23.76 -22.71 26.58
C PRO A 577 22.36 -23.29 26.36
N ALA A 578 21.90 -24.12 27.28
CA ALA A 578 20.55 -24.71 27.22
C ALA A 578 19.44 -23.69 27.51
N SER A 579 19.75 -22.62 28.24
CA SER A 579 18.85 -21.51 28.59
C SER A 579 19.62 -20.19 28.56
N SER A 580 18.91 -19.07 28.35
CA SER A 580 19.57 -17.76 28.33
C SER A 580 19.97 -17.31 29.74
N TYR A 581 21.17 -16.76 29.89
CA TYR A 581 21.68 -16.27 31.18
C TYR A 581 22.81 -15.26 31.03
N TYR A 582 23.12 -14.54 32.11
CA TYR A 582 24.28 -13.65 32.18
C TYR A 582 25.51 -14.37 32.76
N ILE A 583 26.65 -14.34 32.07
CA ILE A 583 27.94 -14.81 32.57
C ILE A 583 28.67 -13.67 33.26
N ARG A 584 29.14 -13.89 34.48
CA ARG A 584 29.96 -12.97 35.28
C ARG A 584 31.38 -13.47 35.51
N ARG A 585 31.59 -14.79 35.54
CA ARG A 585 32.87 -15.45 35.81
C ARG A 585 33.02 -16.72 34.98
N VAL A 586 34.26 -17.01 34.59
CA VAL A 586 34.66 -18.23 33.92
C VAL A 586 35.73 -18.95 34.74
N GLU A 587 35.62 -20.27 34.85
CA GLU A 587 36.63 -21.14 35.48
C GLU A 587 37.04 -22.27 34.54
N LEU A 588 38.30 -22.71 34.67
CA LEU A 588 38.96 -23.73 33.86
C LEU A 588 39.80 -24.65 34.76
N ILE A 589 40.09 -25.87 34.27
CA ILE A 589 41.12 -26.75 34.86
C ILE A 589 42.40 -26.68 34.04
N ILE A 590 43.55 -26.57 34.71
CA ILE A 590 44.87 -26.41 34.10
C ILE A 590 45.80 -27.53 34.57
N GLY A 591 46.66 -28.04 33.69
CA GLY A 591 47.55 -29.17 33.98
C GLY A 591 48.85 -28.76 34.65
N GLN A 592 49.74 -28.12 33.89
CA GLN A 592 51.03 -27.64 34.36
C GLN A 592 51.41 -26.31 33.70
N GLY A 593 52.10 -25.45 34.46
CA GLY A 593 52.60 -24.12 34.06
C GLY A 593 51.94 -22.93 34.76
N THR A 594 52.58 -21.75 34.68
CA THR A 594 52.08 -20.46 35.21
C THR A 594 52.18 -19.36 34.15
N GLY A 595 51.26 -18.41 34.13
CA GLY A 595 51.31 -17.27 33.19
C GLY A 595 49.97 -16.61 32.90
N ASN A 596 49.99 -15.51 32.14
CA ASN A 596 48.79 -14.72 31.81
C ASN A 596 48.07 -15.21 30.56
N PHE A 597 46.74 -15.25 30.64
CA PHE A 597 45.81 -15.66 29.60
C PHE A 597 44.76 -14.60 29.35
N THR A 598 44.56 -14.25 28.09
CA THR A 598 43.37 -13.53 27.66
C THR A 598 42.29 -14.55 27.34
N ILE A 599 41.13 -14.42 27.98
CA ILE A 599 39.92 -15.19 27.70
C ILE A 599 38.93 -14.24 27.03
N GLN A 600 38.31 -14.68 25.94
CA GLN A 600 37.23 -13.96 25.29
C GLN A 600 36.02 -14.87 25.04
N VAL A 601 34.83 -14.27 25.09
CA VAL A 601 33.58 -14.87 24.64
C VAL A 601 33.19 -14.21 23.32
N ARG A 602 32.94 -15.01 22.29
CA ARG A 602 32.60 -14.54 20.94
C ARG A 602 31.38 -15.31 20.42
N PRO A 603 30.49 -14.71 19.62
CA PRO A 603 29.46 -15.46 18.92
C PRO A 603 30.08 -16.46 17.92
N ASP A 604 29.37 -17.55 17.63
CA ASP A 604 29.68 -18.38 16.47
C ASP A 604 29.37 -17.64 15.16
N TYR A 605 30.23 -17.87 14.18
CA TYR A 605 30.07 -17.45 12.80
C TYR A 605 30.44 -18.64 11.90
N ASN A 606 29.43 -19.44 11.53
CA ASN A 606 29.58 -20.62 10.66
C ASN A 606 30.63 -21.63 11.18
N GLY A 607 30.61 -21.92 12.47
CA GLY A 607 31.58 -22.85 13.08
C GLY A 607 32.97 -22.23 13.33
N TRP A 608 33.07 -20.90 13.34
CA TRP A 608 34.29 -20.15 13.69
C TRP A 608 33.98 -19.03 14.68
N PRO A 609 34.92 -18.63 15.56
CA PRO A 609 34.72 -17.48 16.44
C PRO A 609 34.60 -16.19 15.63
N SER A 610 33.50 -15.45 15.82
CA SER A 610 33.27 -14.13 15.22
C SER A 610 34.35 -13.11 15.60
N GLU A 611 34.49 -12.04 14.80
CA GLU A 611 35.33 -10.89 15.15
C GLU A 611 34.79 -10.11 16.35
N THR A 612 33.46 -10.17 16.59
CA THR A 612 32.82 -9.51 17.73
C THR A 612 33.21 -10.18 19.05
N VAL A 613 33.78 -9.40 19.96
CA VAL A 613 34.10 -9.83 21.34
C VAL A 613 32.99 -9.36 22.27
N LEU A 614 32.26 -10.31 22.86
CA LEU A 614 31.22 -10.01 23.84
C LEU A 614 31.83 -9.66 25.20
N GLY A 615 32.87 -10.37 25.61
CA GLY A 615 33.56 -10.15 26.87
C GLY A 615 35.03 -10.57 26.80
N GLU A 616 35.90 -9.83 27.49
CA GLU A 616 37.34 -10.10 27.56
C GLU A 616 37.83 -9.97 29.00
N VAL A 617 38.76 -10.86 29.39
CA VAL A 617 39.43 -10.78 30.68
C VAL A 617 40.84 -11.36 30.60
N ILE A 618 41.78 -10.73 31.32
CA ILE A 618 43.14 -11.26 31.51
C ILE A 618 43.22 -11.94 32.87
N PHE A 619 43.69 -13.18 32.89
CA PHE A 619 43.81 -14.01 34.09
C PHE A 619 45.23 -14.55 34.24
N GLU A 620 45.80 -14.42 35.44
CA GLU A 620 47.07 -15.04 35.80
C GLU A 620 46.82 -16.43 36.35
N MET A 621 47.32 -17.45 35.65
CA MET A 621 47.14 -18.86 36.00
C MET A 621 48.28 -19.36 36.91
N SER A 622 47.90 -20.16 37.91
CA SER A 622 48.82 -20.90 38.78
C SER A 622 48.87 -22.39 38.40
N SER A 623 49.96 -23.08 38.72
CA SER A 623 50.13 -24.50 38.37
C SER A 623 49.33 -25.41 39.30
N GLY A 624 48.56 -26.37 38.76
CA GLY A 624 47.88 -27.42 39.51
C GLY A 624 46.53 -27.81 38.91
N LEU A 625 46.19 -29.12 38.95
CA LEU A 625 44.93 -29.70 38.49
C LEU A 625 43.74 -29.31 39.39
N SER A 626 43.42 -28.03 39.43
CA SER A 626 42.30 -27.47 40.19
C SER A 626 41.56 -26.41 39.39
N TRP A 627 40.28 -26.21 39.71
CA TRP A 627 39.49 -25.11 39.17
C TRP A 627 40.11 -23.75 39.51
N GLN A 628 40.33 -22.95 38.48
CA GLN A 628 40.86 -21.60 38.59
C GLN A 628 40.04 -20.70 37.68
N GLY A 629 39.72 -19.49 38.14
CA GLY A 629 38.80 -18.64 37.41
C GLY A 629 38.91 -17.17 37.74
N VAL A 630 38.30 -16.39 36.84
CA VAL A 630 38.38 -14.94 36.83
C VAL A 630 37.02 -14.35 36.55
N ASN A 631 36.73 -13.23 37.20
CA ASN A 631 35.54 -12.45 36.93
C ASN A 631 35.80 -11.54 35.74
N PHE A 632 34.84 -11.42 34.84
CA PHE A 632 34.88 -10.40 33.80
C PHE A 632 34.80 -8.97 34.40
N PRO A 633 34.96 -7.89 33.64
CA PRO A 633 34.61 -6.56 34.12
C PRO A 633 33.09 -6.44 34.39
N ASP A 634 32.29 -6.87 33.41
CA ASP A 634 30.82 -6.82 33.43
C ASP A 634 30.18 -8.20 33.24
N SER A 635 28.85 -8.27 33.38
CA SER A 635 28.05 -9.45 33.04
C SER A 635 27.66 -9.44 31.57
N TYR A 636 27.74 -10.59 30.91
CA TYR A 636 27.42 -10.71 29.47
C TYR A 636 26.27 -11.69 29.23
N TYR A 637 25.25 -11.25 28.50
CA TYR A 637 24.08 -12.07 28.19
C TYR A 637 24.39 -13.07 27.09
N LEU A 638 24.15 -14.36 27.36
CA LEU A 638 24.12 -15.41 26.36
C LEU A 638 22.68 -15.87 26.14
N VAL A 639 22.29 -15.96 24.87
CA VAL A 639 21.00 -16.50 24.43
C VAL A 639 21.05 -18.03 24.39
N GLY A 640 20.09 -18.70 25.02
CA GLY A 640 19.91 -20.15 24.98
C GLY A 640 19.74 -20.67 23.55
N GLY A 641 20.39 -21.78 23.21
CA GLY A 641 20.38 -22.38 21.87
C GLY A 641 21.29 -21.72 20.84
N ALA A 642 21.78 -20.49 21.08
CA ALA A 642 22.80 -19.85 20.24
C ALA A 642 24.19 -20.38 20.59
N THR A 643 25.09 -20.50 19.60
CA THR A 643 26.43 -21.06 19.84
C THR A 643 27.46 -19.94 20.00
N TYR A 644 28.37 -20.13 20.96
CA TYR A 644 29.43 -19.18 21.31
C TYR A 644 30.77 -19.90 21.34
N TRP A 645 31.83 -19.13 21.14
CA TRP A 645 33.21 -19.55 21.29
C TRP A 645 33.82 -18.95 22.54
N ILE A 646 34.41 -19.80 23.37
CA ILE A 646 35.33 -19.37 24.42
C ILE A 646 36.73 -19.53 23.88
N VAL A 647 37.40 -18.41 23.63
CA VAL A 647 38.75 -18.40 23.05
C VAL A 647 39.78 -17.91 24.07
N PHE A 648 40.97 -18.49 24.01
CA PHE A 648 42.07 -18.31 24.93
C PHE A 648 43.34 -17.96 24.17
N LYS A 649 44.10 -16.99 24.67
CA LYS A 649 45.40 -16.62 24.13
C LYS A 649 46.43 -16.36 25.24
N PRO A 650 47.61 -16.99 25.20
CA PRO A 650 48.69 -16.69 26.12
C PRO A 650 49.37 -15.36 25.74
N VAL A 651 50.15 -14.80 26.68
CA VAL A 651 51.02 -13.64 26.42
C VAL A 651 52.04 -13.90 25.29
N ARG A 652 52.54 -12.80 24.70
CA ARG A 652 53.50 -12.82 23.58
C ARG A 652 54.68 -13.74 23.90
N PHE A 653 54.98 -14.70 23.01
CA PHE A 653 56.06 -15.70 23.08
C PHE A 653 55.80 -17.01 23.86
N SER A 654 54.65 -17.21 24.49
CA SER A 654 54.22 -18.53 25.01
C SER A 654 53.31 -19.26 24.03
N ARG A 655 53.39 -20.59 23.97
CA ARG A 655 52.47 -21.44 23.17
C ARG A 655 51.59 -22.26 24.11
N CYS A 656 50.28 -22.30 23.84
CA CYS A 656 49.42 -23.33 24.40
C CYS A 656 49.64 -24.62 23.63
N SER A 657 50.01 -25.69 24.33
CA SER A 657 50.02 -27.05 23.78
C SER A 657 48.88 -27.84 24.40
N PHE A 658 48.13 -28.56 23.56
CA PHE A 658 47.17 -29.54 24.04
C PHE A 658 47.87 -30.89 24.25
N ALA A 659 47.69 -31.48 25.42
CA ALA A 659 47.91 -32.91 25.57
C ALA A 659 46.68 -33.68 25.05
N GLU A 660 46.90 -34.89 24.55
CA GLU A 660 45.83 -35.84 24.25
C GLU A 660 44.98 -36.06 25.53
N GLY A 661 43.73 -35.60 25.53
CA GLY A 661 42.82 -35.73 26.69
C GLY A 661 42.58 -34.46 27.54
N GLY A 662 42.36 -33.30 26.91
CA GLY A 662 41.50 -32.23 27.45
C GLY A 662 42.05 -31.32 28.55
N VAL A 663 43.37 -31.22 28.72
CA VAL A 663 44.01 -30.34 29.71
C VAL A 663 44.82 -29.22 29.03
N ILE A 664 44.63 -27.96 29.45
CA ILE A 664 45.45 -26.84 29.00
C ILE A 664 46.84 -26.92 29.65
N ILE A 665 47.89 -27.04 28.84
CA ILE A 665 49.28 -26.97 29.29
C ILE A 665 49.91 -25.70 28.72
N THR A 666 50.49 -24.92 29.62
CA THR A 666 51.11 -23.65 29.30
C THR A 666 52.63 -23.89 29.28
N SER A 667 53.21 -23.99 28.09
CA SER A 667 54.67 -24.12 27.95
C SER A 667 55.27 -22.84 27.39
N VAL A 668 56.24 -22.29 28.11
CA VAL A 668 57.15 -21.30 27.56
C VAL A 668 58.20 -22.08 26.78
N TYR A 669 58.31 -21.79 25.48
CA TYR A 669 59.26 -22.46 24.60
C TYR A 669 60.67 -21.96 24.95
N ASP A 670 61.39 -22.65 25.85
CA ASP A 670 62.83 -22.46 26.00
C ASP A 670 63.52 -23.64 25.31
N TYR A 671 64.28 -23.36 24.25
CA TYR A 671 64.99 -24.37 23.45
C TYR A 671 66.11 -24.99 24.32
N GLY A 672 65.82 -26.03 25.11
CA GLY A 672 66.90 -26.66 25.90
C GLY A 672 66.62 -27.86 26.81
N GLU A 673 65.39 -28.14 27.25
CA GLU A 673 65.18 -29.17 28.30
C GLU A 673 64.40 -30.40 27.77
N PRO A 674 64.98 -31.63 27.83
CA PRO A 674 64.29 -32.87 27.47
C PRO A 674 63.48 -33.39 28.67
N GLY A 675 62.16 -33.19 28.65
CA GLY A 675 61.28 -33.63 29.73
C GLY A 675 59.80 -33.53 29.41
N TRP A 676 59.35 -34.13 28.31
CA TRP A 676 57.92 -34.37 28.07
C TRP A 676 57.52 -35.65 28.83
N ASP A 677 57.00 -35.53 30.06
CA ASP A 677 56.33 -36.65 30.74
C ASP A 677 54.83 -36.60 30.43
N SER A 678 54.41 -37.40 29.45
CA SER A 678 53.02 -37.52 29.02
C SER A 678 52.18 -38.39 29.97
N LYS A 679 52.23 -38.13 31.28
CA LYS A 679 51.44 -38.85 32.29
C LYS A 679 50.62 -37.90 33.15
N THR A 680 49.59 -37.31 32.56
CA THR A 680 48.43 -36.80 33.30
C THR A 680 47.16 -37.34 32.67
N ALA A 681 46.20 -37.71 33.52
CA ALA A 681 44.97 -38.41 33.15
C ALA A 681 44.19 -37.68 32.05
N SER A 682 43.52 -38.46 31.19
CA SER A 682 42.60 -37.95 30.17
C SER A 682 41.35 -37.38 30.86
N TYR A 683 41.17 -36.07 30.82
CA TYR A 683 39.94 -35.39 31.25
C TYR A 683 39.19 -34.89 30.01
N ALA A 684 37.86 -34.81 30.07
CA ALA A 684 37.10 -34.06 29.08
C ALA A 684 37.42 -32.55 29.22
N TRP A 685 37.12 -31.72 28.22
CA TRP A 685 37.36 -30.29 28.37
C TRP A 685 36.42 -29.73 29.44
N MET A 686 36.97 -29.07 30.46
CA MET A 686 36.20 -28.59 31.61
C MET A 686 36.23 -27.06 31.72
N VAL A 687 35.07 -26.44 31.49
CA VAL A 687 34.85 -24.99 31.64
C VAL A 687 33.60 -24.79 32.49
N ARG A 688 33.65 -23.95 33.53
CA ARG A 688 32.46 -23.54 34.28
C ARG A 688 32.18 -22.08 34.06
N PHE A 689 30.90 -21.77 33.87
CA PHE A 689 30.39 -20.42 33.88
C PHE A 689 29.62 -20.19 35.17
N TYR A 690 29.83 -19.01 35.72
CA TYR A 690 29.10 -18.52 36.85
C TYR A 690 28.46 -17.19 36.49
N GLY A 691 27.23 -17.01 36.97
CA GLY A 691 26.42 -15.83 36.74
C GLY A 691 26.00 -15.22 38.06
N ASP A 692 25.73 -13.93 38.01
CA ASP A 692 25.04 -13.24 39.09
C ASP A 692 23.58 -13.71 39.08
N VAL A 693 23.24 -14.61 40.02
CA VAL A 693 21.86 -15.02 40.23
C VAL A 693 21.35 -14.23 41.42
N THR A 694 20.38 -13.35 41.14
CA THR A 694 19.67 -12.62 42.18
C THR A 694 18.56 -13.51 42.70
N THR A 695 18.78 -14.13 43.86
CA THR A 695 17.79 -14.98 44.52
C THR A 695 17.13 -14.24 45.66
N GLU A 696 15.84 -14.53 45.84
CA GLU A 696 15.13 -14.17 47.05
C GLU A 696 15.64 -15.01 48.23
N VAL A 697 16.08 -14.33 49.28
CA VAL A 697 16.44 -14.96 50.55
C VAL A 697 15.32 -14.69 51.55
N PRO A 698 14.68 -15.73 52.11
CA PRO A 698 13.66 -15.55 53.13
C PRO A 698 14.25 -14.96 54.41
N ALA A 699 13.42 -14.24 55.16
CA ALA A 699 13.79 -13.66 56.45
C ALA A 699 14.34 -14.74 57.40
N THR A 700 15.54 -14.53 57.94
CA THR A 700 16.09 -15.31 59.07
C THR A 700 15.57 -14.81 60.40
#